data_AF-A0A560FUS3-F1
#
_entry.id   AF-A0A560FUS3-F1
#
_cell.length_a   1.000
_cell.length_b   1.000
_cell.length_c   1.000
_cell.angle_alpha   90.00
_cell.angle_beta   90.00
_cell.angle_gamma   90.00
#
_symmetry.space_group_name_H-M   'P 1'
#
loop_
_entity.id
_entity.type
_entity.pdbx_description
1 polymer ?
#
loop_
_entity_poly.entity_id
_entity_poly.type
_entity_poly.pdbx_seq_one_letter_code
_entity_poly.pdbx_strand_id
1 'polypeptide(L)'
;MRDFLKGVSLSAPVATVLAAALAGLLLAPTGAGADEGMWTFNNFPSAKVKQAYGFSPDPKWLERVQLASVRLARGCSGAFVSASGLVQTNHHCARACIQQVSTADHNHIRDGFYAAELKDEAKCPDMEVNQLVQITDVTQRMNAATAGKEGDAFSAALKEVQAAIQTECTGGADDTRCDVVELYHGGAYNLYKYHRYQDVRLVFAPEEDIAFFGGDPDNFEFPRYDLDVSYVRVYDKDGKPLNTKATYFPYASHDANEGDLVFTSGNPGRTERLDTVAELEYERDHALPDRLLYLSELRGILLQFTAQGEENARIARTKLFTLENSYKALYGGLQTLVDPALINAKRKDEAALKALIDADPALKQQYGDPWAAIAKSVDHYAVVATRYQVLEGSRSFTQSDMFTYARNLVRAASERPLPDGKRLREYTDANFPFIRQRLLSSSPVYPELERVLMRMQLVYMQRQLGPDDPLVRKVFGNRSAQQIADDLVKGFSLGDPGVRKSLLEGGQAALDASTDPMITFAKLVDADALAARRDVEANVSAVQQKNAGYIAQAMFKVHGTSVYPDATFSPRVSYGTVKGYEQNGQHVPPFTTMGGTFDRATGAFPFALPESWLKAKDAINPAQKFDAVSTNDIIGGNSGSPVINKDAEVVGLIFDGNIQSLGGDYGYDGSVNRAVWVSVGALKEALAKVYHANRLSKELGAH
;
A
#
# COMPACT_ATOMS: atom_id res chain seq x y z
N MET A 1 16.72 58.72 28.43
CA MET A 1 15.81 59.63 29.16
C MET A 1 14.78 58.73 29.84
N ARG A 2 14.99 58.26 31.07
CA ARG A 2 14.87 58.95 32.37
C ARG A 2 13.53 59.68 32.53
N ASP A 3 12.69 59.07 33.37
CA ASP A 3 11.67 59.61 34.28
C ASP A 3 10.41 60.28 33.74
N PHE A 4 9.24 59.67 34.04
CA PHE A 4 8.12 60.20 34.88
C PHE A 4 6.86 59.36 34.61
N LEU A 5 6.59 58.30 35.37
CA LEU A 5 5.78 58.24 36.61
C LEU A 5 4.32 58.75 36.52
N LYS A 6 3.41 57.81 36.79
CA LYS A 6 2.20 57.90 37.63
C LYS A 6 1.03 58.72 37.06
N GLY A 7 -0.21 58.24 36.99
CA GLY A 7 -0.87 57.07 37.55
C GLY A 7 -2.26 57.50 38.05
N VAL A 8 -3.31 56.68 37.86
CA VAL A 8 -4.54 56.68 38.67
C VAL A 8 -5.14 55.27 38.59
N SER A 9 -5.34 54.65 39.75
CA SER A 9 -6.17 53.46 39.90
C SER A 9 -7.63 53.90 40.06
N LEU A 10 -8.59 53.15 39.49
CA LEU A 10 -9.98 53.13 39.92
C LEU A 10 -10.71 51.89 39.36
N SER A 11 -11.06 51.00 40.29
CA SER A 11 -12.30 50.19 40.39
C SER A 11 -12.84 49.42 39.17
N ALA A 12 -12.77 48.09 39.24
CA ALA A 12 -13.78 47.17 38.69
C ALA A 12 -15.07 47.26 39.56
N PRO A 13 -16.31 46.99 39.05
CA PRO A 13 -16.61 45.84 38.20
C PRO A 13 -17.64 46.10 37.09
N VAL A 14 -17.24 45.91 35.83
CA VAL A 14 -18.16 45.48 34.76
C VAL A 14 -17.47 44.35 33.99
N ALA A 15 -17.24 43.25 34.70
CA ALA A 15 -16.59 42.05 34.21
C ALA A 15 -17.60 40.90 34.23
N THR A 16 -18.61 40.91 33.33
CA THR A 16 -19.42 39.68 33.11
C THR A 16 -20.22 39.58 31.82
N VAL A 17 -20.18 40.53 30.87
CA VAL A 17 -21.05 40.40 29.66
C VAL A 17 -20.32 40.61 28.31
N LEU A 18 -19.08 41.11 28.28
CA LEU A 18 -18.37 41.34 27.00
C LEU A 18 -17.22 40.36 26.70
N ALA A 19 -16.98 39.33 27.52
CA ALA A 19 -15.96 38.31 27.27
C ALA A 19 -16.49 37.06 26.55
N ALA A 20 -17.81 36.91 26.40
CA ALA A 20 -18.43 35.74 25.77
C ALA A 20 -18.62 35.89 24.24
N ALA A 21 -18.37 37.07 23.66
CA ALA A 21 -18.60 37.33 22.23
C ALA A 21 -17.32 37.46 21.38
N LEU A 22 -16.12 37.44 21.99
CA LEU A 22 -14.84 37.51 21.25
C LEU A 22 -13.97 36.24 21.35
N ALA A 23 -14.38 35.22 22.11
CA ALA A 23 -13.68 33.93 22.18
C ALA A 23 -14.18 32.89 21.15
N GLY A 24 -15.18 33.22 20.33
CA GLY A 24 -15.86 32.29 19.42
C GLY A 24 -15.44 32.36 17.94
N LEU A 25 -14.35 33.05 17.58
CA LEU A 25 -14.08 33.38 16.16
C LEU A 25 -12.65 33.13 15.64
N LEU A 26 -11.77 32.42 16.36
CA LEU A 26 -10.41 32.15 15.87
C LEU A 26 -9.89 30.72 16.12
N LEU A 27 -10.77 29.72 16.03
CA LEU A 27 -10.37 28.34 15.78
C LEU A 27 -11.09 27.85 14.52
N ALA A 28 -10.87 28.53 13.40
CA ALA A 28 -10.99 27.85 12.12
C ALA A 28 -9.91 26.76 12.13
N PRO A 29 -10.25 25.48 11.91
CA PRO A 29 -9.23 24.47 11.70
C PRO A 29 -8.33 25.01 10.60
N THR A 30 -7.01 24.80 10.72
CA THR A 30 -6.14 24.79 9.54
C THR A 30 -6.73 23.72 8.64
N GLY A 31 -7.62 24.16 7.76
CA GLY A 31 -8.43 23.26 6.96
C GLY A 31 -7.48 22.40 6.19
N ALA A 32 -7.65 21.09 6.31
CA ALA A 32 -7.24 20.17 5.27
C ALA A 32 -7.54 20.87 3.93
N GLY A 33 -6.55 20.94 3.04
CA GLY A 33 -6.74 21.57 1.73
C GLY A 33 -8.02 21.02 1.11
N ALA A 34 -8.71 21.80 0.26
CA ALA A 34 -10.02 21.39 -0.27
C ALA A 34 -10.02 19.95 -0.84
N ASP A 35 -8.87 19.46 -1.32
CA ASP A 35 -8.67 18.15 -1.96
C ASP A 35 -8.06 17.06 -1.07
N GLU A 36 -7.67 17.39 0.16
CA GLU A 36 -7.03 16.43 1.05
C GLU A 36 -8.02 15.37 1.55
N GLY A 37 -7.58 14.12 1.54
CA GLY A 37 -8.22 13.02 2.24
C GLY A 37 -8.58 11.82 1.37
N MET A 38 -8.53 10.65 2.02
CA MET A 38 -8.91 9.36 1.45
C MET A 38 -10.18 8.86 2.13
N TRP A 39 -11.33 9.27 1.59
CA TRP A 39 -12.63 9.17 2.25
C TRP A 39 -13.27 7.79 2.07
N THR A 40 -13.96 7.29 3.08
CA THR A 40 -14.76 6.05 2.95
C THR A 40 -16.06 6.34 2.20
N PHE A 41 -16.59 5.37 1.46
CA PHE A 41 -17.84 5.53 0.70
C PHE A 41 -19.04 5.92 1.58
N ASN A 42 -19.14 5.34 2.78
CA ASN A 42 -20.21 5.62 3.74
C ASN A 42 -20.04 6.92 4.52
N ASN A 43 -18.92 7.65 4.33
CA ASN A 43 -18.65 8.92 4.99
C ASN A 43 -17.94 9.90 4.05
N PHE A 44 -18.36 9.92 2.78
CA PHE A 44 -17.80 10.82 1.78
C PHE A 44 -18.29 12.27 2.00
N PRO A 45 -17.42 13.30 1.88
CA PRO A 45 -17.74 14.66 2.29
C PRO A 45 -18.42 15.46 1.17
N SER A 46 -19.55 14.97 0.63
CA SER A 46 -20.21 15.57 -0.55
C SER A 46 -20.52 17.08 -0.40
N ALA A 47 -20.82 17.53 0.83
CA ALA A 47 -21.05 18.96 1.10
C ALA A 47 -19.79 19.81 0.89
N LYS A 48 -18.61 19.30 1.27
CA LYS A 48 -17.32 19.98 1.03
C LYS A 48 -17.01 20.04 -0.47
N VAL A 49 -17.20 18.92 -1.18
CA VAL A 49 -17.03 18.88 -2.65
C VAL A 49 -17.97 19.86 -3.34
N LYS A 50 -19.23 19.95 -2.91
CA LYS A 50 -20.19 20.90 -3.46
C LYS A 50 -19.77 22.35 -3.23
N GLN A 51 -19.27 22.65 -2.04
CA GLN A 51 -18.82 23.99 -1.69
C GLN A 51 -17.59 24.40 -2.50
N ALA A 52 -16.63 23.48 -2.70
CA ALA A 52 -15.39 23.76 -3.42
C ALA A 52 -15.57 23.75 -4.95
N TYR A 53 -16.37 22.82 -5.49
CA TYR A 53 -16.39 22.48 -6.91
C TYR A 53 -17.78 22.50 -7.56
N GLY A 54 -18.84 22.78 -6.79
CA GLY A 54 -20.21 22.86 -7.31
C GLY A 54 -20.86 21.50 -7.63
N PHE A 55 -20.16 20.38 -7.46
CA PHE A 55 -20.70 19.04 -7.63
C PHE A 55 -20.88 18.34 -6.28
N SER A 56 -22.01 17.65 -6.12
CA SER A 56 -22.34 16.93 -4.88
C SER A 56 -22.57 15.46 -5.22
N PRO A 57 -21.57 14.59 -5.03
CA PRO A 57 -21.76 13.15 -5.15
C PRO A 57 -22.92 12.69 -4.28
N ASP A 58 -23.93 12.09 -4.89
CA ASP A 58 -25.09 11.55 -4.17
C ASP A 58 -24.83 10.07 -3.81
N PRO A 59 -25.69 9.45 -2.96
CA PRO A 59 -25.51 8.05 -2.59
C PRO A 59 -25.50 7.07 -3.76
N LYS A 60 -26.25 7.34 -4.83
CA LYS A 60 -26.30 6.46 -6.02
C LYS A 60 -25.01 6.55 -6.83
N TRP A 61 -24.44 7.75 -6.94
CA TRP A 61 -23.14 7.95 -7.56
C TRP A 61 -22.05 7.22 -6.77
N LEU A 62 -22.04 7.36 -5.44
CA LEU A 62 -21.08 6.67 -4.57
C LEU A 62 -21.21 5.14 -4.66
N GLU A 63 -22.44 4.61 -4.68
CA GLU A 63 -22.70 3.18 -4.88
C GLU A 63 -22.18 2.68 -6.24
N ARG A 64 -22.44 3.43 -7.33
CA ARG A 64 -21.89 3.10 -8.66
C ARG A 64 -20.36 3.07 -8.65
N VAL A 65 -19.73 4.07 -8.04
CA VAL A 65 -18.27 4.15 -7.95
C VAL A 65 -17.70 3.00 -7.12
N GLN A 66 -18.35 2.67 -6.01
CA GLN A 66 -17.98 1.54 -5.16
C GLN A 66 -18.02 0.22 -5.93
N LEU A 67 -19.12 -0.05 -6.63
CA LEU A 67 -19.33 -1.33 -7.33
C LEU A 67 -18.45 -1.46 -8.59
N ALA A 68 -18.08 -0.36 -9.24
CA ALA A 68 -17.21 -0.42 -10.41
C ALA A 68 -15.72 -0.49 -10.05
N SER A 69 -15.33 -0.10 -8.84
CA SER A 69 -13.94 -0.17 -8.36
C SER A 69 -13.64 -1.55 -7.79
N VAL A 70 -12.41 -2.02 -7.98
CA VAL A 70 -11.97 -3.33 -7.47
C VAL A 70 -10.62 -3.24 -6.78
N ARG A 71 -10.40 -4.14 -5.83
CA ARG A 71 -9.12 -4.35 -5.15
C ARG A 71 -8.42 -5.55 -5.76
N LEU A 72 -7.18 -5.37 -6.23
CA LEU A 72 -6.30 -6.49 -6.57
C LEU A 72 -5.60 -6.91 -5.28
N ALA A 73 -5.83 -8.15 -4.84
CA ALA A 73 -5.48 -8.61 -3.49
C ALA A 73 -3.99 -8.46 -3.12
N ARG A 74 -3.11 -8.30 -4.11
CA ARG A 74 -1.64 -8.20 -3.94
C ARG A 74 -1.11 -6.77 -3.78
N GLY A 75 -1.95 -5.79 -3.46
CA GLY A 75 -1.51 -4.43 -3.12
C GLY A 75 -1.79 -3.38 -4.18
N CYS A 76 -2.74 -3.62 -5.10
CA CYS A 76 -3.12 -2.68 -6.15
C CYS A 76 -4.63 -2.46 -6.22
N SER A 77 -5.01 -1.50 -7.03
CA SER A 77 -6.39 -1.15 -7.38
C SER A 77 -6.67 -1.44 -8.86
N GLY A 78 -7.95 -1.39 -9.21
CA GLY A 78 -8.43 -1.57 -10.57
C GLY A 78 -9.87 -1.11 -10.69
N ALA A 79 -10.43 -1.17 -11.89
CA ALA A 79 -11.86 -0.97 -12.08
C ALA A 79 -12.41 -1.73 -13.27
N PHE A 80 -13.69 -2.12 -13.17
CA PHE A 80 -14.43 -2.62 -14.32
C PHE A 80 -14.66 -1.49 -15.33
N VAL A 81 -14.22 -1.70 -16.56
CA VAL A 81 -14.25 -0.71 -17.66
C VAL A 81 -15.04 -1.16 -18.89
N SER A 82 -15.69 -2.33 -18.80
CA SER A 82 -16.64 -2.79 -19.80
C SER A 82 -17.80 -3.55 -19.16
N ALA A 83 -18.83 -3.85 -19.93
CA ALA A 83 -19.98 -4.65 -19.51
C ALA A 83 -19.68 -6.16 -19.39
N SER A 84 -18.48 -6.59 -19.79
CA SER A 84 -18.04 -8.00 -19.87
C SER A 84 -16.86 -8.31 -18.96
N GLY A 85 -16.82 -7.70 -17.77
CA GLY A 85 -15.86 -8.05 -16.72
C GLY A 85 -14.43 -7.65 -17.00
N LEU A 86 -14.19 -6.78 -17.99
CA LEU A 86 -12.87 -6.23 -18.27
C LEU A 86 -12.48 -5.28 -17.14
N VAL A 87 -11.31 -5.52 -16.55
CA VAL A 87 -10.70 -4.72 -15.49
C VAL A 87 -9.47 -4.02 -16.03
N GLN A 88 -9.40 -2.72 -15.83
CA GLN A 88 -8.20 -1.91 -16.06
C GLN A 88 -7.39 -1.82 -14.77
N THR A 89 -6.07 -1.96 -14.87
CA THR A 89 -5.09 -1.77 -13.77
C THR A 89 -3.74 -1.38 -14.38
N ASN A 90 -2.70 -1.18 -13.58
CA ASN A 90 -1.35 -0.90 -14.09
C ASN A 90 -0.63 -2.15 -14.57
N HIS A 91 0.34 -1.97 -15.46
CA HIS A 91 1.28 -3.00 -15.86
C HIS A 91 2.08 -3.51 -14.66
N HIS A 92 2.58 -2.63 -13.79
CA HIS A 92 3.33 -3.09 -12.62
C HIS A 92 2.46 -3.88 -11.62
N CYS A 93 1.15 -3.61 -11.57
CA CYS A 93 0.17 -4.38 -10.79
C CYS A 93 -0.11 -5.77 -11.37
N ALA A 94 -0.12 -5.89 -12.70
CA ALA A 94 -0.29 -7.17 -13.40
C ALA A 94 1.04 -7.93 -13.63
N ARG A 95 2.18 -7.31 -13.34
CA ARG A 95 3.54 -7.82 -13.64
C ARG A 95 3.76 -9.27 -13.24
N ALA A 96 3.32 -9.66 -12.03
CA ALA A 96 3.45 -11.03 -11.57
C ALA A 96 2.65 -12.01 -12.46
N CYS A 97 1.44 -11.65 -12.89
CA CYS A 97 0.68 -12.45 -13.84
C CYS A 97 1.39 -12.50 -15.20
N ILE A 98 1.83 -11.36 -15.74
CA ILE A 98 2.52 -11.28 -17.04
C ILE A 98 3.76 -12.19 -17.04
N GLN A 99 4.53 -12.19 -15.95
CA GLN A 99 5.67 -13.08 -15.77
C GLN A 99 5.24 -14.56 -15.66
N GLN A 100 4.16 -14.87 -14.94
CA GLN A 100 3.67 -16.24 -14.76
C GLN A 100 3.10 -16.88 -16.03
N VAL A 101 2.54 -16.07 -16.93
CA VAL A 101 2.03 -16.54 -18.23
C VAL A 101 3.10 -16.52 -19.33
N SER A 102 4.28 -15.97 -19.05
CA SER A 102 5.43 -16.03 -19.96
C SER A 102 6.04 -17.43 -20.02
N THR A 103 6.70 -17.74 -21.12
CA THR A 103 7.43 -19.00 -21.35
C THR A 103 8.89 -18.70 -21.71
N ALA A 104 9.72 -19.74 -21.84
CA ALA A 104 11.10 -19.57 -22.31
C ALA A 104 11.15 -18.95 -23.72
N ASP A 105 10.16 -19.25 -24.56
CA ASP A 105 10.09 -18.78 -25.95
C ASP A 105 9.35 -17.44 -26.08
N HIS A 106 8.45 -17.11 -25.13
CA HIS A 106 7.62 -15.91 -25.16
C HIS A 106 7.73 -15.14 -23.85
N ASN A 107 8.47 -14.05 -23.86
CA ASN A 107 8.65 -13.20 -22.69
C ASN A 107 7.68 -12.02 -22.76
N HIS A 108 6.49 -12.16 -22.17
CA HIS A 108 5.45 -11.14 -22.23
C HIS A 108 5.79 -9.85 -21.48
N ILE A 109 6.78 -9.86 -20.58
CA ILE A 109 7.30 -8.62 -19.98
C ILE A 109 8.06 -7.80 -21.05
N ARG A 110 8.86 -8.46 -21.89
CA ARG A 110 9.63 -7.79 -22.95
C ARG A 110 8.77 -7.48 -24.17
N ASP A 111 7.96 -8.45 -24.60
CA ASP A 111 7.28 -8.43 -25.89
C ASP A 111 5.83 -7.89 -25.82
N GLY A 112 5.32 -7.66 -24.60
CA GLY A 112 3.91 -7.39 -24.38
C GLY A 112 3.03 -8.63 -24.58
N PHE A 113 1.72 -8.42 -24.46
CA PHE A 113 0.70 -9.45 -24.60
C PHE A 113 -0.61 -8.83 -25.12
N TYR A 114 -1.28 -9.52 -26.06
CA TYR A 114 -2.63 -9.17 -26.47
C TYR A 114 -3.43 -10.41 -26.89
N ALA A 115 -4.57 -10.64 -26.25
CA ALA A 115 -5.54 -11.68 -26.59
C ALA A 115 -6.57 -11.16 -27.61
N ALA A 116 -6.38 -11.52 -28.89
CA ALA A 116 -7.28 -11.12 -29.97
C ALA A 116 -8.69 -11.73 -29.82
N GLU A 117 -8.80 -12.96 -29.29
CA GLU A 117 -10.07 -13.62 -29.00
C GLU A 117 -10.21 -14.02 -27.51
N LEU A 118 -11.45 -14.28 -27.05
CA LEU A 118 -11.74 -14.61 -25.64
C LEU A 118 -11.02 -15.90 -25.19
N LYS A 119 -10.79 -16.81 -26.12
CA LYS A 119 -10.12 -18.09 -25.87
C LYS A 119 -8.61 -17.93 -25.66
N ASP A 120 -8.03 -16.81 -26.10
CA ASP A 120 -6.60 -16.54 -26.03
C ASP A 120 -6.23 -15.81 -24.73
N GLU A 121 -7.21 -15.41 -23.91
CA GLU A 121 -6.97 -14.74 -22.63
C GLU A 121 -6.29 -15.70 -21.65
N ALA A 122 -5.10 -15.34 -21.18
CA ALA A 122 -4.24 -16.22 -20.39
C ALA A 122 -4.60 -16.14 -18.90
N LYS A 123 -4.95 -17.28 -18.29
CA LYS A 123 -5.31 -17.31 -16.87
C LYS A 123 -4.13 -16.89 -15.99
N CYS A 124 -4.33 -15.86 -15.16
CA CYS A 124 -3.39 -15.44 -14.14
C CYS A 124 -3.45 -16.44 -12.96
N PRO A 125 -2.41 -17.25 -12.70
CA PRO A 125 -2.49 -18.30 -11.68
C PRO A 125 -2.78 -17.79 -10.27
N ASP A 126 -2.22 -16.62 -9.93
CA ASP A 126 -2.20 -16.10 -8.57
C ASP A 126 -2.96 -14.78 -8.38
N MET A 127 -3.71 -14.32 -9.38
CA MET A 127 -4.43 -13.05 -9.32
C MET A 127 -5.83 -13.22 -8.73
N GLU A 128 -6.18 -12.33 -7.81
CA GLU A 128 -7.50 -12.26 -7.19
C GLU A 128 -8.01 -10.81 -7.24
N VAL A 129 -9.25 -10.66 -7.72
CA VAL A 129 -9.96 -9.39 -7.82
C VAL A 129 -11.11 -9.40 -6.83
N ASN A 130 -11.21 -8.37 -5.98
CA ASN A 130 -12.24 -8.23 -4.95
C ASN A 130 -13.10 -7.00 -5.23
N GLN A 131 -14.41 -7.17 -5.34
CA GLN A 131 -15.39 -6.09 -5.53
C GLN A 131 -16.12 -5.82 -4.21
N LEU A 132 -16.06 -4.59 -3.70
CA LEU A 132 -16.74 -4.21 -2.45
C LEU A 132 -18.24 -4.05 -2.70
N VAL A 133 -19.05 -4.93 -2.11
CA VAL A 133 -20.51 -4.93 -2.30
C VAL A 133 -21.27 -4.33 -1.12
N GLN A 134 -20.69 -4.32 0.07
CA GLN A 134 -21.37 -3.79 1.27
C GLN A 134 -20.38 -3.33 2.34
N ILE A 135 -20.73 -2.23 3.02
CA ILE A 135 -20.07 -1.73 4.24
C ILE A 135 -21.11 -1.70 5.36
N THR A 136 -20.80 -2.31 6.50
CA THR A 136 -21.67 -2.33 7.69
C THR A 136 -20.88 -1.86 8.91
N ASP A 137 -21.39 -0.88 9.65
CA ASP A 137 -20.79 -0.47 10.93
C ASP A 137 -20.98 -1.58 11.98
N VAL A 138 -19.88 -2.05 12.56
CA VAL A 138 -19.85 -3.07 13.62
C VAL A 138 -19.21 -2.55 14.91
N THR A 139 -18.98 -1.25 15.01
CA THR A 139 -18.27 -0.57 16.11
C THR A 139 -18.86 -0.91 17.47
N GLN A 140 -20.19 -0.91 17.61
CA GLN A 140 -20.85 -1.23 18.89
C GLN A 140 -20.55 -2.66 19.35
N ARG A 141 -20.58 -3.63 18.42
CA ARG A 141 -20.30 -5.04 18.72
C ARG A 141 -18.84 -5.24 19.11
N MET A 142 -17.93 -4.57 18.41
CA MET A 142 -16.50 -4.58 18.70
C MET A 142 -16.22 -4.02 20.10
N ASN A 143 -16.75 -2.83 20.42
CA ASN A 143 -16.56 -2.17 21.70
C ASN A 143 -17.16 -2.96 22.87
N ALA A 144 -18.30 -3.61 22.68
CA ALA A 144 -18.92 -4.45 23.71
C ALA A 144 -18.05 -5.67 24.06
N ALA A 145 -17.40 -6.30 23.07
CA ALA A 145 -16.58 -7.49 23.28
C ALA A 145 -15.24 -7.20 23.99
N THR A 146 -14.72 -5.97 23.83
CA THR A 146 -13.41 -5.55 24.38
C THR A 146 -13.54 -4.71 25.66
N ALA A 147 -14.75 -4.32 26.05
CA ALA A 147 -15.01 -3.50 27.23
C ALA A 147 -14.34 -4.05 28.50
N GLY A 148 -13.58 -3.18 29.19
CA GLY A 148 -12.92 -3.49 30.46
C GLY A 148 -11.73 -4.46 30.38
N LYS A 149 -11.28 -4.85 29.18
CA LYS A 149 -10.14 -5.75 28.98
C LYS A 149 -8.85 -4.97 28.69
N GLU A 150 -7.71 -5.55 29.06
CA GLU A 150 -6.38 -4.96 28.85
C GLU A 150 -5.36 -5.99 28.36
N GLY A 151 -4.24 -5.54 27.79
CA GLY A 151 -3.11 -6.37 27.34
C GLY A 151 -3.53 -7.54 26.45
N ASP A 152 -3.06 -8.73 26.79
CA ASP A 152 -3.39 -9.97 26.06
C ASP A 152 -4.90 -10.26 26.02
N ALA A 153 -5.63 -9.93 27.10
CA ALA A 153 -7.07 -10.18 27.16
C ALA A 153 -7.86 -9.27 26.20
N PHE A 154 -7.42 -8.02 26.03
CA PHE A 154 -7.98 -7.11 25.02
C PHE A 154 -7.70 -7.63 23.61
N SER A 155 -6.43 -7.95 23.32
CA SER A 155 -6.01 -8.43 22.02
C SER A 155 -6.70 -9.74 21.61
N ALA A 156 -6.86 -10.67 22.56
CA ALA A 156 -7.57 -11.93 22.34
C ALA A 156 -9.06 -11.69 22.06
N ALA A 157 -9.71 -10.83 22.84
CA ALA A 157 -11.13 -10.52 22.66
C ALA A 157 -11.41 -9.84 21.32
N LEU A 158 -10.55 -8.91 20.91
CA LEU A 158 -10.64 -8.23 19.63
C LEU A 158 -10.56 -9.23 18.46
N LYS A 159 -9.55 -10.13 18.50
CA LYS A 159 -9.38 -11.19 17.49
C LYS A 159 -10.58 -12.13 17.45
N GLU A 160 -11.11 -12.52 18.61
CA GLU A 160 -12.27 -13.42 18.71
C GLU A 160 -13.52 -12.80 18.10
N VAL A 161 -13.85 -11.55 18.44
CA VAL A 161 -15.03 -10.88 17.88
C VAL A 161 -14.89 -10.57 16.38
N GLN A 162 -13.69 -10.21 15.92
CA GLN A 162 -13.40 -10.04 14.49
C GLN A 162 -13.63 -11.34 13.72
N ALA A 163 -13.05 -12.44 14.18
CA ALA A 163 -13.22 -13.75 13.58
C ALA A 163 -14.71 -14.14 13.52
N ALA A 164 -15.45 -13.97 14.62
CA ALA A 164 -16.89 -14.26 14.66
C ALA A 164 -17.68 -13.46 13.62
N ILE A 165 -17.48 -12.13 13.54
CA ILE A 165 -18.15 -11.26 12.57
C ILE A 165 -17.82 -11.69 11.13
N GLN A 166 -16.54 -11.99 10.84
CA GLN A 166 -16.11 -12.38 9.50
C GLN A 166 -16.66 -13.76 9.10
N THR A 167 -16.69 -14.72 10.01
CA THR A 167 -17.30 -16.04 9.77
C THR A 167 -18.80 -15.92 9.52
N GLU A 168 -19.52 -15.13 10.29
CA GLU A 168 -20.96 -14.88 10.09
C GLU A 168 -21.23 -14.22 8.73
N CYS A 169 -20.40 -13.25 8.33
CA CYS A 169 -20.53 -12.53 7.07
C CYS A 169 -20.24 -13.40 5.83
N THR A 170 -19.21 -14.24 5.91
CA THR A 170 -18.83 -15.14 4.81
C THR A 170 -19.83 -16.27 4.64
N GLY A 171 -20.41 -16.77 5.74
CA GLY A 171 -21.36 -17.90 5.70
C GLY A 171 -20.76 -19.18 5.09
N GLY A 172 -19.42 -19.28 5.03
CA GLY A 172 -18.70 -20.38 4.38
C GLY A 172 -18.61 -20.31 2.86
N ALA A 173 -19.07 -19.24 2.21
CA ALA A 173 -18.95 -19.07 0.76
C ALA A 173 -17.50 -18.73 0.35
N ASP A 174 -16.98 -19.43 -0.67
CA ASP A 174 -15.60 -19.30 -1.16
C ASP A 174 -15.38 -18.06 -2.05
N ASP A 175 -16.46 -17.60 -2.69
CA ASP A 175 -16.56 -16.37 -3.48
C ASP A 175 -16.83 -15.11 -2.64
N THR A 176 -16.89 -15.24 -1.31
CA THR A 176 -17.18 -14.13 -0.41
C THR A 176 -16.01 -13.90 0.53
N ARG A 177 -15.52 -12.66 0.57
CA ARG A 177 -14.51 -12.22 1.53
C ARG A 177 -15.12 -11.17 2.45
N CYS A 178 -14.92 -11.31 3.75
CA CYS A 178 -15.32 -10.30 4.72
C CYS A 178 -14.15 -9.86 5.57
N ASP A 179 -13.91 -8.55 5.63
CA ASP A 179 -12.83 -7.93 6.39
C ASP A 179 -13.45 -6.98 7.43
N VAL A 180 -13.14 -7.15 8.72
CA VAL A 180 -13.39 -6.10 9.71
C VAL A 180 -12.25 -5.09 9.61
N VAL A 181 -12.57 -3.90 9.12
CA VAL A 181 -11.64 -2.79 8.91
C VAL A 181 -11.69 -1.86 10.12
N GLU A 182 -10.55 -1.75 10.81
CA GLU A 182 -10.32 -0.73 11.82
C GLU A 182 -10.09 0.62 11.13
N LEU A 183 -10.82 1.65 11.58
CA LEU A 183 -10.74 3.01 11.06
C LEU A 183 -10.47 3.97 12.21
N TYR A 184 -9.70 5.03 11.93
CA TYR A 184 -9.29 6.02 12.93
C TYR A 184 -8.66 5.32 14.14
N HIS A 185 -7.71 4.40 13.90
CA HIS A 185 -7.00 3.66 14.96
C HIS A 185 -7.90 3.04 16.05
N GLY A 186 -9.06 2.50 15.66
CA GLY A 186 -10.00 1.86 16.59
C GLY A 186 -11.14 2.75 17.09
N GLY A 187 -11.25 3.98 16.58
CA GLY A 187 -12.41 4.83 16.81
C GLY A 187 -13.69 4.33 16.11
N ALA A 188 -13.55 3.61 14.99
CA ALA A 188 -14.64 2.95 14.31
C ALA A 188 -14.21 1.59 13.71
N TYR A 189 -15.15 0.67 13.58
CA TYR A 189 -14.95 -0.63 12.95
C TYR A 189 -16.06 -0.88 11.94
N ASN A 190 -15.68 -1.07 10.67
CA ASN A 190 -16.62 -1.36 9.59
C ASN A 190 -16.32 -2.74 9.02
N LEU A 191 -17.36 -3.56 8.83
CA LEU A 191 -17.30 -4.82 8.11
C LEU A 191 -17.47 -4.55 6.61
N TYR A 192 -16.44 -4.91 5.83
CA TYR A 192 -16.43 -4.82 4.38
C TYR A 192 -16.69 -6.21 3.81
N LYS A 193 -17.79 -6.36 3.06
CA LYS A 193 -18.12 -7.58 2.34
C LYS A 193 -17.77 -7.42 0.87
N TYR A 194 -16.94 -8.33 0.37
CA TYR A 194 -16.50 -8.37 -1.02
C TYR A 194 -17.04 -9.61 -1.72
N HIS A 195 -17.35 -9.47 -3.00
CA HIS A 195 -17.33 -10.61 -3.91
C HIS A 195 -15.90 -10.82 -4.40
N ARG A 196 -15.44 -12.07 -4.38
CA ARG A 196 -14.06 -12.49 -4.63
C ARG A 196 -14.00 -13.30 -5.92
N TYR A 197 -13.20 -12.83 -6.86
CA TYR A 197 -13.01 -13.46 -8.16
C TYR A 197 -11.60 -14.05 -8.27
N GLN A 198 -11.54 -15.34 -8.65
CA GLN A 198 -10.28 -16.09 -8.78
C GLN A 198 -10.01 -16.60 -10.21
N ASP A 199 -10.98 -16.55 -11.13
CA ASP A 199 -10.71 -16.73 -12.55
C ASP A 199 -10.50 -15.36 -13.20
N VAL A 200 -9.25 -14.92 -13.17
CA VAL A 200 -8.80 -13.65 -13.74
C VAL A 200 -7.82 -13.96 -14.86
N ARG A 201 -8.03 -13.38 -16.03
CA ARG A 201 -7.22 -13.68 -17.23
C ARG A 201 -6.63 -12.41 -17.83
N LEU A 202 -5.37 -12.46 -18.22
CA LEU A 202 -4.68 -11.38 -18.92
C LEU A 202 -5.29 -11.20 -20.31
N VAL A 203 -5.62 -9.95 -20.66
CA VAL A 203 -6.17 -9.56 -21.97
C VAL A 203 -5.15 -8.74 -22.75
N PHE A 204 -4.49 -7.81 -22.07
CA PHE A 204 -3.50 -6.92 -22.69
C PHE A 204 -2.46 -6.44 -21.68
N ALA A 205 -1.21 -6.36 -22.13
CA ALA A 205 -0.11 -5.68 -21.48
C ALA A 205 0.84 -5.13 -22.56
N PRO A 206 1.25 -3.85 -22.50
CA PRO A 206 2.29 -3.34 -23.39
C PRO A 206 3.67 -3.88 -22.98
N GLU A 207 4.70 -3.57 -23.78
CA GLU A 207 6.09 -3.89 -23.44
C GLU A 207 6.55 -3.14 -22.17
N GLU A 208 7.41 -3.77 -21.36
CA GLU A 208 7.98 -3.14 -20.17
C GLU A 208 8.67 -1.80 -20.47
N ASP A 209 9.35 -1.70 -21.61
CA ASP A 209 10.12 -0.50 -21.99
C ASP A 209 9.23 0.75 -22.14
N ILE A 210 7.94 0.60 -22.49
CA ILE A 210 7.00 1.72 -22.46
C ILE A 210 6.20 1.78 -21.16
N ALA A 211 5.85 0.63 -20.57
CA ALA A 211 5.11 0.59 -19.31
C ALA A 211 5.89 1.16 -18.12
N PHE A 212 7.22 1.16 -18.22
CA PHE A 212 8.13 1.71 -17.23
C PHE A 212 9.22 2.57 -17.90
N PHE A 213 8.82 3.33 -18.93
CA PHE A 213 9.71 4.23 -19.64
C PHE A 213 10.31 5.26 -18.67
N GLY A 214 11.62 5.46 -18.76
CA GLY A 214 12.39 6.27 -17.82
C GLY A 214 12.84 5.54 -16.55
N GLY A 215 12.27 4.36 -16.26
CA GLY A 215 12.74 3.45 -15.22
C GLY A 215 12.75 4.07 -13.83
N ASP A 216 13.61 3.56 -12.94
CA ASP A 216 13.76 4.14 -11.59
C ASP A 216 14.05 5.66 -11.63
N PRO A 217 14.96 6.22 -12.47
CA PRO A 217 15.21 7.67 -12.48
C PRO A 217 13.97 8.55 -12.56
N ASP A 218 12.97 8.08 -13.31
CA ASP A 218 11.78 8.83 -13.67
C ASP A 218 10.57 8.36 -12.81
N ASN A 219 10.73 7.27 -12.05
CA ASN A 219 9.79 6.79 -11.02
C ASN A 219 9.63 7.81 -9.88
N PHE A 220 8.38 8.09 -9.51
CA PHE A 220 7.95 9.17 -8.63
C PHE A 220 8.28 10.58 -9.13
N GLU A 221 8.47 10.81 -10.43
CA GLU A 221 8.75 12.14 -10.97
C GLU A 221 7.61 12.61 -11.89
N PHE A 222 7.54 13.92 -12.13
CA PHE A 222 6.73 14.48 -13.20
C PHE A 222 7.43 15.73 -13.75
N PRO A 223 7.63 15.90 -15.08
CA PRO A 223 6.99 15.23 -16.22
C PRO A 223 7.26 13.72 -16.40
N ARG A 224 6.19 12.96 -16.70
CA ARG A 224 6.21 11.49 -16.89
C ARG A 224 5.75 11.10 -18.31
N TYR A 225 6.23 9.96 -18.80
CA TYR A 225 6.03 9.52 -20.19
C TYR A 225 5.92 8.00 -20.32
N ASP A 226 5.08 7.34 -19.53
CA ASP A 226 4.92 5.89 -19.57
C ASP A 226 3.48 5.43 -19.86
N LEU A 227 3.34 4.23 -20.45
CA LEU A 227 2.04 3.61 -20.71
C LEU A 227 1.78 2.52 -19.67
N ASP A 228 1.71 2.89 -18.39
CA ASP A 228 1.56 1.94 -17.30
C ASP A 228 0.12 1.41 -17.16
N VAL A 229 -0.25 0.50 -18.07
CA VAL A 229 -1.57 -0.11 -18.13
C VAL A 229 -1.50 -1.62 -18.38
N SER A 230 -2.46 -2.35 -17.84
CA SER A 230 -2.80 -3.70 -18.25
C SER A 230 -4.30 -3.90 -18.13
N TYR A 231 -4.82 -4.79 -18.97
CA TYR A 231 -6.21 -5.22 -18.89
C TYR A 231 -6.26 -6.69 -18.57
N VAL A 232 -7.06 -7.01 -17.56
CA VAL A 232 -7.42 -8.38 -17.19
C VAL A 232 -8.94 -8.53 -17.28
N ARG A 233 -9.44 -9.75 -17.35
CA ARG A 233 -10.87 -10.03 -17.37
C ARG A 233 -11.24 -11.01 -16.27
N VAL A 234 -12.32 -10.69 -15.58
CA VAL A 234 -12.94 -11.57 -14.61
C VAL A 234 -13.93 -12.49 -15.29
N TYR A 235 -13.84 -13.77 -14.97
CA TYR A 235 -14.76 -14.82 -15.40
C TYR A 235 -15.61 -15.33 -14.24
N ASP A 236 -16.86 -15.65 -14.51
CA ASP A 236 -17.76 -16.30 -13.56
C ASP A 236 -17.43 -17.80 -13.41
N LYS A 237 -18.11 -18.45 -12.45
CA LYS A 237 -17.97 -19.88 -12.17
C LYS A 237 -18.34 -20.80 -13.36
N ASP A 238 -19.09 -20.29 -14.33
CA ASP A 238 -19.50 -21.03 -15.53
C ASP A 238 -18.49 -20.82 -16.69
N GLY A 239 -17.37 -20.13 -16.41
CA GLY A 239 -16.30 -19.86 -17.36
C GLY A 239 -16.66 -18.81 -18.40
N LYS A 240 -17.63 -17.93 -18.13
CA LYS A 240 -18.03 -16.82 -19.01
C LYS A 240 -17.51 -15.48 -18.46
N PRO A 241 -17.23 -14.50 -19.34
CA PRO A 241 -16.97 -13.14 -18.90
C PRO A 241 -18.04 -12.63 -17.94
N LEU A 242 -17.62 -12.07 -16.80
CA LEU A 242 -18.54 -11.56 -15.79
C LEU A 242 -19.43 -10.46 -16.38
N ASN A 243 -20.73 -10.53 -16.15
CA ASN A 243 -21.65 -9.47 -16.56
C ASN A 243 -21.58 -8.28 -15.60
N THR A 244 -20.92 -7.21 -16.03
CA THR A 244 -20.70 -5.98 -15.26
C THR A 244 -21.49 -4.81 -15.82
N LYS A 245 -22.51 -5.04 -16.68
CA LYS A 245 -23.28 -3.97 -17.36
C LYS A 245 -23.83 -2.89 -16.42
N ALA A 246 -24.13 -3.24 -15.16
CA ALA A 246 -24.65 -2.31 -14.16
C ALA A 246 -23.56 -1.66 -13.29
N THR A 247 -22.31 -2.12 -13.37
CA THR A 247 -21.26 -1.85 -12.38
C THR A 247 -19.90 -1.61 -13.05
N TYR A 248 -19.85 -0.87 -14.16
CA TYR A 248 -18.60 -0.50 -14.84
C TYR A 248 -18.52 1.00 -15.12
N PHE A 249 -17.30 1.51 -15.28
CA PHE A 249 -17.04 2.86 -15.77
C PHE A 249 -16.85 2.86 -17.29
N PRO A 250 -17.67 3.57 -18.08
CA PRO A 250 -17.37 3.80 -19.49
C PRO A 250 -16.15 4.71 -19.63
N TYR A 251 -15.47 4.65 -20.77
CA TYR A 251 -14.41 5.61 -21.09
C TYR A 251 -15.02 6.96 -21.48
N ALA A 252 -14.45 8.04 -20.96
CA ALA A 252 -14.80 9.38 -21.40
C ALA A 252 -14.50 9.53 -22.90
N SER A 253 -15.29 10.35 -23.59
CA SER A 253 -15.10 10.59 -25.03
C SER A 253 -13.85 11.42 -25.33
N HIS A 254 -13.36 12.19 -24.37
CA HIS A 254 -12.23 13.12 -24.47
C HIS A 254 -11.41 13.10 -23.17
N ASP A 255 -10.17 13.57 -23.24
CA ASP A 255 -9.33 13.77 -22.05
C ASP A 255 -9.87 14.89 -21.15
N ALA A 256 -9.59 14.77 -19.86
CA ALA A 256 -9.79 15.86 -18.92
C ALA A 256 -8.91 17.07 -19.26
N ASN A 257 -9.36 18.26 -18.90
CA ASN A 257 -8.66 19.53 -19.04
C ASN A 257 -8.17 20.04 -17.70
N GLU A 258 -7.21 20.96 -17.73
CA GLU A 258 -6.78 21.66 -16.52
C GLU A 258 -7.98 22.35 -15.85
N GLY A 259 -8.10 22.17 -14.53
CA GLY A 259 -9.21 22.67 -13.72
C GLY A 259 -10.40 21.72 -13.61
N ASP A 260 -10.47 20.64 -14.39
CA ASP A 260 -11.57 19.67 -14.29
C ASP A 260 -11.55 18.95 -12.93
N LEU A 261 -12.73 18.83 -12.31
CA LEU A 261 -12.93 18.02 -11.12
C LEU A 261 -12.85 16.52 -11.48
N VAL A 262 -11.96 15.82 -10.81
CA VAL A 262 -11.72 14.38 -10.99
C VAL A 262 -11.70 13.64 -9.65
N PHE A 263 -12.08 12.37 -9.70
CA PHE A 263 -12.12 11.48 -8.56
C PHE A 263 -11.23 10.27 -8.80
N THR A 264 -10.61 9.77 -7.75
CA THR A 264 -9.86 8.52 -7.74
C THR A 264 -10.49 7.59 -6.72
N SER A 265 -10.84 6.38 -7.15
CA SER A 265 -11.41 5.34 -6.29
C SER A 265 -10.47 4.14 -6.23
N GLY A 266 -9.92 3.87 -5.04
CA GLY A 266 -8.76 3.01 -4.89
C GLY A 266 -8.63 2.37 -3.52
N ASN A 267 -7.55 1.63 -3.33
CA ASN A 267 -7.24 0.89 -2.11
C ASN A 267 -5.89 1.40 -1.58
N PRO A 268 -5.81 2.63 -1.05
CA PRO A 268 -4.57 3.14 -0.47
C PRO A 268 -4.09 2.21 0.65
N GLY A 269 -2.79 1.90 0.66
CA GLY A 269 -2.16 0.89 1.50
C GLY A 269 -2.23 1.23 2.98
N ARG A 270 -1.33 2.10 3.46
CA ARG A 270 -1.32 2.56 4.84
C ARG A 270 -0.80 3.98 4.91
N THR A 271 -1.41 4.79 5.75
CA THR A 271 -0.89 6.09 6.18
C THR A 271 -0.75 6.11 7.69
N GLU A 272 0.03 7.06 8.17
CA GLU A 272 0.41 7.30 9.57
C GLU A 272 0.09 8.76 9.93
N ARG A 273 -0.96 9.34 9.32
CA ARG A 273 -1.31 10.76 9.52
C ARG A 273 -1.91 11.00 10.90
N LEU A 274 -2.47 9.97 11.53
CA LEU A 274 -3.03 10.02 12.88
C LEU A 274 -2.05 9.54 13.96
N ASP A 275 -0.83 9.13 13.60
CA ASP A 275 0.21 8.74 14.56
C ASP A 275 0.56 9.92 15.48
N THR A 276 0.92 9.60 16.73
CA THR A 276 1.34 10.61 17.72
C THR A 276 2.68 11.22 17.36
N VAL A 277 2.97 12.40 17.92
CA VAL A 277 4.29 13.05 17.71
C VAL A 277 5.44 12.14 18.14
N ALA A 278 5.29 11.38 19.23
CA ALA A 278 6.33 10.46 19.69
C ALA A 278 6.62 9.34 18.68
N GLU A 279 5.58 8.79 18.03
CA GLU A 279 5.72 7.78 16.98
C GLU A 279 6.37 8.38 15.73
N LEU A 280 5.91 9.55 15.29
CA LEU A 280 6.47 10.25 14.13
C LEU A 280 7.93 10.65 14.34
N GLU A 281 8.31 11.08 15.54
CA GLU A 281 9.70 11.39 15.89
C GLU A 281 10.57 10.13 15.90
N TYR A 282 10.07 9.01 16.41
CA TYR A 282 10.78 7.73 16.33
C TYR A 282 10.97 7.25 14.88
N GLU A 283 9.95 7.38 14.04
CA GLU A 283 10.05 7.08 12.61
C GLU A 283 11.14 7.94 11.95
N ARG A 284 11.13 9.25 12.20
CA ARG A 284 12.12 10.21 11.68
C ARG A 284 13.54 9.93 12.15
N ASP A 285 13.72 9.73 13.45
CA ASP A 285 15.05 9.77 14.09
C ASP A 285 15.72 8.38 14.13
N HIS A 286 14.93 7.30 14.06
CA HIS A 286 15.42 5.94 14.24
C HIS A 286 14.99 4.98 13.12
N ALA A 287 13.69 4.83 12.89
CA ALA A 287 13.18 3.73 12.05
C ALA A 287 13.50 3.91 10.55
N LEU A 288 13.21 5.09 9.98
CA LEU A 288 13.46 5.40 8.58
C LEU A 288 14.96 5.45 8.27
N PRO A 289 15.83 6.12 9.04
CA PRO A 289 17.27 6.09 8.81
C PRO A 289 17.86 4.68 8.77
N ASP A 290 17.52 3.82 9.73
CA ASP A 290 18.00 2.42 9.77
C ASP A 290 17.46 1.61 8.57
N ARG A 291 16.19 1.82 8.20
CA ARG A 291 15.58 1.15 7.03
C ARG A 291 16.24 1.58 5.73
N LEU A 292 16.48 2.87 5.54
CA LEU A 292 17.11 3.39 4.33
C LEU A 292 18.56 2.88 4.20
N LEU A 293 19.31 2.81 5.30
CA LEU A 293 20.65 2.22 5.28
C LEU A 293 20.63 0.76 4.82
N TYR A 294 19.74 -0.07 5.41
CA TYR A 294 19.57 -1.46 5.01
C TYR A 294 19.19 -1.62 3.52
N LEU A 295 18.21 -0.84 3.06
CA LEU A 295 17.74 -0.91 1.68
C LEU A 295 18.80 -0.42 0.69
N SER A 296 19.60 0.60 1.05
CA SER A 296 20.73 1.06 0.24
C SER A 296 21.79 -0.02 0.07
N GLU A 297 22.12 -0.75 1.14
CA GLU A 297 23.07 -1.87 1.07
C GLU A 297 22.54 -3.01 0.20
N LEU A 298 21.27 -3.38 0.37
CA LEU A 298 20.62 -4.37 -0.47
C LEU A 298 20.61 -3.95 -1.94
N ARG A 299 20.37 -2.67 -2.21
CA ARG A 299 20.36 -2.11 -3.57
C ARG A 299 21.72 -2.24 -4.22
N GLY A 300 22.79 -1.86 -3.51
CA GLY A 300 24.16 -2.02 -3.99
C GLY A 300 24.50 -3.48 -4.32
N ILE A 301 24.05 -4.42 -3.48
CA ILE A 301 24.27 -5.87 -3.69
C ILE A 301 23.50 -6.38 -4.91
N LEU A 302 22.24 -5.98 -5.09
CA LEU A 302 21.45 -6.37 -6.25
C LEU A 302 22.00 -5.75 -7.54
N LEU A 303 22.43 -4.49 -7.53
CA LEU A 303 23.08 -3.84 -8.67
C LEU A 303 24.41 -4.52 -9.03
N GLN A 304 25.19 -4.93 -8.03
CA GLN A 304 26.39 -5.71 -8.28
C GLN A 304 26.06 -7.09 -8.87
N PHE A 305 24.95 -7.71 -8.44
CA PHE A 305 24.50 -8.97 -9.02
C PHE A 305 24.05 -8.78 -10.48
N THR A 306 23.27 -7.75 -10.79
CA THR A 306 22.84 -7.47 -12.18
C THR A 306 24.01 -7.19 -13.11
N ALA A 307 25.06 -6.54 -12.62
CA ALA A 307 26.27 -6.25 -13.39
C ALA A 307 27.08 -7.49 -13.81
N GLN A 308 26.75 -8.69 -13.32
CA GLN A 308 27.44 -9.94 -13.69
C GLN A 308 27.02 -10.49 -15.06
N GLY A 309 25.86 -10.08 -15.58
CA GLY A 309 25.37 -10.50 -16.88
C GLY A 309 23.86 -10.33 -17.06
N GLU A 310 23.38 -10.48 -18.29
CA GLU A 310 21.97 -10.30 -18.65
C GLU A 310 21.04 -11.23 -17.86
N GLU A 311 21.45 -12.47 -17.64
CA GLU A 311 20.64 -13.44 -16.88
C GLU A 311 20.52 -13.05 -15.40
N ASN A 312 21.61 -12.60 -14.78
CA ASN A 312 21.56 -12.07 -13.41
C ASN A 312 20.68 -10.82 -13.32
N ALA A 313 20.76 -9.93 -14.32
CA ALA A 313 19.90 -8.77 -14.41
C ALA A 313 18.41 -9.19 -14.52
N ARG A 314 18.10 -10.19 -15.34
CA ARG A 314 16.74 -10.75 -15.47
C ARG A 314 16.24 -11.34 -14.15
N ILE A 315 17.08 -12.12 -13.46
CA ILE A 315 16.77 -12.78 -12.18
C ILE A 315 16.45 -11.76 -11.08
N ALA A 316 17.27 -10.70 -10.95
CA ALA A 316 17.10 -9.71 -9.89
C ALA A 316 16.10 -8.59 -10.22
N ARG A 317 15.68 -8.44 -11.49
CA ARG A 317 14.87 -7.30 -11.99
C ARG A 317 13.67 -6.97 -11.10
N THR A 318 12.82 -7.95 -10.81
CA THR A 318 11.60 -7.72 -10.00
C THR A 318 11.90 -7.34 -8.54
N LYS A 319 12.97 -7.92 -7.95
CA LYS A 319 13.38 -7.55 -6.58
C LYS A 319 14.00 -6.16 -6.55
N LEU A 320 14.82 -5.81 -7.53
CA LEU A 320 15.42 -4.48 -7.65
C LEU A 320 14.35 -3.40 -7.85
N PHE A 321 13.39 -3.63 -8.76
CA PHE A 321 12.24 -2.73 -8.95
C PHE A 321 11.48 -2.45 -7.64
N THR A 322 11.08 -3.51 -6.93
CA THR A 322 10.36 -3.37 -5.65
C THR A 322 11.19 -2.62 -4.59
N LEU A 323 12.50 -2.89 -4.56
CA LEU A 323 13.42 -2.28 -3.62
C LEU A 323 13.63 -0.80 -3.89
N GLU A 324 13.88 -0.42 -5.14
CA GLU A 324 14.12 0.97 -5.54
C GLU A 324 12.87 1.82 -5.31
N ASN A 325 11.69 1.29 -5.64
CA ASN A 325 10.42 1.91 -5.32
C ASN A 325 10.26 2.16 -3.81
N SER A 326 10.53 1.13 -2.99
CA SER A 326 10.44 1.26 -1.53
C SER A 326 11.47 2.25 -0.98
N TYR A 327 12.69 2.23 -1.50
CA TYR A 327 13.76 3.11 -1.06
C TYR A 327 13.41 4.58 -1.30
N LYS A 328 12.97 4.92 -2.53
CA LYS A 328 12.55 6.27 -2.89
C LYS A 328 11.39 6.75 -2.01
N ALA A 329 10.33 5.94 -1.88
CA ALA A 329 9.17 6.30 -1.06
C ALA A 329 9.54 6.61 0.39
N LEU A 330 10.32 5.74 1.04
CA LEU A 330 10.76 5.94 2.42
C LEU A 330 11.70 7.13 2.57
N TYR A 331 12.50 7.43 1.55
CA TYR A 331 13.35 8.61 1.54
C TYR A 331 12.53 9.90 1.49
N GLY A 332 11.50 9.96 0.62
CA GLY A 332 10.55 11.07 0.60
C GLY A 332 9.75 11.21 1.90
N GLY A 333 9.37 10.09 2.52
CA GLY A 333 8.79 10.06 3.87
C GLY A 333 9.72 10.69 4.92
N LEU A 334 11.01 10.32 4.92
CA LEU A 334 12.00 10.92 5.82
C LEU A 334 12.15 12.43 5.56
N GLN A 335 12.26 12.84 4.29
CA GLN A 335 12.34 14.25 3.92
C GLN A 335 11.15 15.07 4.42
N THR A 336 9.97 14.45 4.44
CA THR A 336 8.73 15.06 4.93
C THR A 336 8.72 15.17 6.45
N LEU A 337 9.15 14.14 7.18
CA LEU A 337 9.20 14.17 8.63
C LEU A 337 10.29 15.10 9.21
N VAL A 338 11.38 15.33 8.47
CA VAL A 338 12.41 16.31 8.88
C VAL A 338 11.98 17.76 8.63
N ASP A 339 10.92 18.01 7.86
CA ASP A 339 10.39 19.36 7.69
C ASP A 339 9.82 19.90 9.02
N PRO A 340 10.40 20.99 9.56
CA PRO A 340 9.90 21.61 10.78
C PRO A 340 8.43 22.05 10.67
N ALA A 341 7.96 22.44 9.49
CA ALA A 341 6.59 22.90 9.30
C ALA A 341 5.58 21.79 9.61
N LEU A 342 5.79 20.60 9.03
CA LEU A 342 4.92 19.45 9.27
C LEU A 342 4.94 19.02 10.74
N ILE A 343 6.11 18.76 11.31
CA ILE A 343 6.19 18.21 12.68
C ILE A 343 5.68 19.23 13.72
N ASN A 344 5.89 20.53 13.51
CA ASN A 344 5.34 21.55 14.39
C ASN A 344 3.82 21.68 14.25
N ALA A 345 3.26 21.48 13.06
CA ALA A 345 1.81 21.39 12.88
C ALA A 345 1.25 20.20 13.66
N LYS A 346 1.84 19.01 13.54
CA LYS A 346 1.45 17.82 14.32
C LYS A 346 1.52 18.05 15.82
N ARG A 347 2.60 18.67 16.32
CA ARG A 347 2.73 19.05 17.74
C ARG A 347 1.63 20.00 18.20
N LYS A 348 1.28 20.98 17.37
CA LYS A 348 0.22 21.94 17.67
C LYS A 348 -1.15 21.25 17.72
N ASP A 349 -1.45 20.38 16.75
CA ASP A 349 -2.70 19.64 16.68
C ASP A 349 -2.85 18.69 17.87
N GLU A 350 -1.78 17.97 18.21
CA GLU A 350 -1.74 17.09 19.38
C GLU A 350 -1.95 17.87 20.68
N ALA A 351 -1.27 19.01 20.85
CA ALA A 351 -1.42 19.86 22.03
C ALA A 351 -2.83 20.44 22.15
N ALA A 352 -3.45 20.82 21.03
CA ALA A 352 -4.83 21.30 21.01
C ALA A 352 -5.82 20.22 21.44
N LEU A 353 -5.65 18.99 20.93
CA LEU A 353 -6.49 17.85 21.30
C LEU A 353 -6.32 17.48 22.79
N LYS A 354 -5.09 17.45 23.30
CA LYS A 354 -4.80 17.25 24.73
C LYS A 354 -5.51 18.29 25.60
N ALA A 355 -5.41 19.57 25.23
CA ALA A 355 -6.05 20.65 25.97
C ALA A 355 -7.59 20.52 26.00
N LEU A 356 -8.20 20.04 24.91
CA LEU A 356 -9.65 19.78 24.87
C LEU A 356 -10.06 18.64 25.80
N ILE A 357 -9.30 17.54 25.84
CA ILE A 357 -9.56 16.44 26.77
C ILE A 357 -9.38 16.90 28.22
N ASP A 358 -8.31 17.65 28.50
CA ASP A 358 -8.00 18.15 29.84
C ASP A 358 -9.04 19.14 30.38
N ALA A 359 -9.71 19.87 29.49
CA ALA A 359 -10.77 20.81 29.85
C ALA A 359 -12.08 20.11 30.28
N ASP A 360 -12.28 18.84 29.96
CA ASP A 360 -13.44 18.04 30.34
C ASP A 360 -13.04 16.97 31.38
N PRO A 361 -13.38 17.14 32.67
CA PRO A 361 -13.05 16.16 33.71
C PRO A 361 -13.56 14.75 33.43
N ALA A 362 -14.68 14.59 32.72
CA ALA A 362 -15.21 13.27 32.37
C ALA A 362 -14.36 12.61 31.28
N LEU A 363 -13.91 13.35 30.27
CA LEU A 363 -12.99 12.83 29.24
C LEU A 363 -11.62 12.52 29.84
N LYS A 364 -11.08 13.42 30.67
CA LYS A 364 -9.81 13.21 31.38
C LYS A 364 -9.84 11.98 32.28
N GLN A 365 -10.93 11.78 33.04
CA GLN A 365 -11.11 10.58 33.86
C GLN A 365 -11.27 9.32 33.00
N GLN A 366 -11.95 9.41 31.86
CA GLN A 366 -12.22 8.27 30.97
C GLN A 366 -10.96 7.79 30.25
N TYR A 367 -10.14 8.71 29.72
CA TYR A 367 -9.04 8.36 28.81
C TYR A 367 -7.66 8.42 29.44
N GLY A 368 -7.49 9.14 30.56
CA GLY A 368 -6.17 9.35 31.17
C GLY A 368 -5.23 10.10 30.23
N ASP A 369 -3.98 9.62 30.10
CA ASP A 369 -2.98 10.17 29.18
C ASP A 369 -2.53 9.10 28.16
N PRO A 370 -3.31 8.89 27.08
CA PRO A 370 -2.98 7.89 26.08
C PRO A 370 -1.68 8.21 25.32
N TRP A 371 -1.30 9.49 25.21
CA TRP A 371 -0.04 9.89 24.56
C TRP A 371 1.17 9.50 25.37
N ALA A 372 1.15 9.68 26.70
CA ALA A 372 2.26 9.24 27.55
C ALA A 372 2.42 7.71 27.52
N ALA A 373 1.32 6.96 27.43
CA ALA A 373 1.37 5.51 27.29
C ALA A 373 2.01 5.07 25.96
N ILE A 374 1.66 5.73 24.84
CA ILE A 374 2.27 5.50 23.53
C ILE A 374 3.75 5.89 23.52
N ALA A 375 4.10 7.07 24.05
CA ALA A 375 5.49 7.50 24.13
C ALA A 375 6.35 6.49 24.90
N LYS A 376 5.84 5.95 26.02
CA LYS A 376 6.53 4.91 26.78
C LYS A 376 6.70 3.59 25.98
N SER A 377 5.72 3.22 25.17
CA SER A 377 5.84 2.03 24.32
C SER A 377 6.83 2.23 23.17
N VAL A 378 6.92 3.45 22.63
CA VAL A 378 7.95 3.85 21.67
C VAL A 378 9.35 3.75 22.30
N ASP A 379 9.53 4.23 23.53
CA ASP A 379 10.80 4.08 24.27
C ASP A 379 11.18 2.60 24.45
N HIS A 380 10.20 1.75 24.79
CA HIS A 380 10.43 0.30 24.88
C HIS A 380 10.84 -0.27 23.52
N TYR A 381 10.13 0.09 22.45
CA TYR A 381 10.44 -0.39 21.10
C TYR A 381 11.84 0.01 20.67
N ALA A 382 12.28 1.25 20.95
CA ALA A 382 13.62 1.72 20.62
C ALA A 382 14.74 0.83 21.21
N VAL A 383 14.50 0.23 22.38
CA VAL A 383 15.45 -0.71 23.01
C VAL A 383 15.48 -2.08 22.31
N VAL A 384 14.34 -2.57 21.84
CA VAL A 384 14.20 -3.94 21.31
C VAL A 384 14.13 -4.03 19.78
N ALA A 385 14.02 -2.89 19.09
CA ALA A 385 13.74 -2.79 17.66
C ALA A 385 14.77 -3.55 16.81
N THR A 386 16.07 -3.40 17.08
CA THR A 386 17.12 -4.07 16.32
C THR A 386 16.95 -5.58 16.36
N ARG A 387 16.76 -6.17 17.54
CA ARG A 387 16.56 -7.61 17.69
C ARG A 387 15.28 -8.06 16.99
N TYR A 388 14.18 -7.31 17.18
CA TYR A 388 12.93 -7.61 16.51
C TYR A 388 13.06 -7.58 14.98
N GLN A 389 13.67 -6.54 14.40
CA GLN A 389 13.77 -6.38 12.95
C GLN A 389 14.67 -7.45 12.30
N VAL A 390 15.76 -7.82 12.96
CA VAL A 390 16.70 -8.86 12.49
C VAL A 390 16.09 -10.27 12.57
N LEU A 391 15.18 -10.54 13.51
CA LEU A 391 14.68 -11.90 13.76
C LEU A 391 13.25 -12.15 13.30
N GLU A 392 12.37 -11.16 13.43
CA GLU A 392 10.94 -11.30 13.12
C GLU A 392 10.48 -10.31 12.04
N GLY A 393 10.96 -9.07 12.08
CA GLY A 393 10.49 -7.95 11.27
C GLY A 393 10.98 -7.97 9.82
N SER A 394 11.04 -6.79 9.20
CA SER A 394 11.28 -6.64 7.76
C SER A 394 12.68 -7.08 7.29
N ARG A 395 13.61 -7.27 8.21
CA ARG A 395 15.03 -7.61 7.97
C ARG A 395 15.37 -9.03 8.48
N SER A 396 14.35 -9.89 8.58
CA SER A 396 14.43 -11.25 9.14
C SER A 396 14.56 -12.35 8.09
N PHE A 397 15.58 -12.25 7.23
CA PHE A 397 15.83 -13.18 6.12
C PHE A 397 14.74 -13.20 5.03
N THR A 398 13.78 -12.28 5.10
CA THR A 398 12.59 -12.17 4.22
C THR A 398 12.90 -11.86 2.75
N GLN A 399 14.13 -11.45 2.42
CA GLN A 399 14.55 -11.24 1.03
C GLN A 399 14.78 -12.58 0.31
N SER A 400 15.16 -13.63 1.06
CA SER A 400 15.29 -15.00 0.56
C SER A 400 13.92 -15.67 0.48
N ASP A 401 13.57 -16.14 -0.71
CA ASP A 401 12.32 -16.87 -0.91
C ASP A 401 12.38 -18.24 -0.25
N MET A 402 13.53 -18.93 -0.29
CA MET A 402 13.69 -20.23 0.38
C MET A 402 13.55 -20.13 1.90
N PHE A 403 14.16 -19.12 2.53
CA PHE A 403 13.98 -18.91 3.97
C PHE A 403 12.53 -18.61 4.31
N THR A 404 11.88 -17.77 3.50
CA THR A 404 10.46 -17.46 3.70
C THR A 404 9.58 -18.71 3.59
N TYR A 405 9.84 -19.60 2.63
CA TYR A 405 9.15 -20.88 2.53
C TYR A 405 9.41 -21.77 3.73
N ALA A 406 10.67 -21.92 4.14
CA ALA A 406 11.07 -22.74 5.28
C ALA A 406 10.38 -22.29 6.58
N ARG A 407 10.42 -20.98 6.89
CA ARG A 407 9.79 -20.41 8.09
C ARG A 407 8.27 -20.56 8.05
N ASN A 408 7.64 -20.36 6.89
CA ASN A 408 6.21 -20.57 6.73
C ASN A 408 5.79 -22.03 6.95
N LEU A 409 6.57 -22.99 6.45
CA LEU A 409 6.33 -24.42 6.70
C LEU A 409 6.47 -24.75 8.18
N VAL A 410 7.58 -24.32 8.82
CA VAL A 410 7.85 -24.55 10.26
C VAL A 410 6.72 -24.03 11.13
N ARG A 411 6.28 -22.79 10.91
CA ARG A 411 5.19 -22.20 11.67
C ARG A 411 3.84 -22.78 11.32
N ALA A 412 3.57 -23.13 10.06
CA ALA A 412 2.31 -23.78 9.70
C ALA A 412 2.14 -25.12 10.44
N ALA A 413 3.23 -25.88 10.61
CA ALA A 413 3.20 -27.14 11.35
C ALA A 413 2.85 -26.96 12.84
N SER A 414 3.28 -25.87 13.48
CA SER A 414 2.97 -25.58 14.89
C SER A 414 1.63 -24.87 15.09
N GLU A 415 1.24 -23.98 14.18
CA GLU A 415 0.07 -23.11 14.32
C GLU A 415 -1.22 -23.77 13.85
N ARG A 416 -1.20 -24.48 12.72
CA ARG A 416 -2.42 -25.05 12.13
C ARG A 416 -3.14 -26.07 13.04
N PRO A 417 -2.45 -26.86 13.89
CA PRO A 417 -3.12 -27.72 14.87
C PRO A 417 -3.83 -26.96 16.01
N LEU A 418 -3.50 -25.69 16.27
CA LEU A 418 -4.13 -24.90 17.34
C LEU A 418 -5.56 -24.47 16.95
N PRO A 419 -6.45 -24.22 17.92
CA PRO A 419 -7.73 -23.54 17.67
C PRO A 419 -7.49 -22.18 16.98
N ASP A 420 -8.35 -21.80 16.03
CA ASP A 420 -8.10 -20.65 15.15
C ASP A 420 -7.78 -19.34 15.88
N GLY A 421 -8.55 -19.00 16.92
CA GLY A 421 -8.33 -17.81 17.75
C GLY A 421 -7.07 -17.84 18.64
N LYS A 422 -6.33 -18.96 18.66
CA LYS A 422 -5.04 -19.11 19.36
C LYS A 422 -3.84 -19.08 18.41
N ARG A 423 -4.07 -19.03 17.10
CA ARG A 423 -3.02 -19.01 16.09
C ARG A 423 -2.40 -17.62 15.98
N LEU A 424 -1.15 -17.57 15.53
CA LEU A 424 -0.58 -16.37 14.93
C LEU A 424 -1.48 -15.89 13.78
N ARG A 425 -1.63 -14.57 13.67
CA ARG A 425 -2.57 -13.92 12.74
C ARG A 425 -2.43 -14.42 11.30
N GLU A 426 -1.21 -14.69 10.86
CA GLU A 426 -0.90 -15.15 9.50
C GLU A 426 -1.41 -16.57 9.19
N TYR A 427 -1.68 -17.38 10.22
CA TYR A 427 -2.03 -18.80 10.10
C TYR A 427 -3.48 -19.10 10.47
N THR A 428 -4.29 -18.07 10.76
CA THR A 428 -5.74 -18.20 10.91
C THR A 428 -6.38 -18.70 9.62
N ASP A 429 -7.57 -19.29 9.70
CA ASP A 429 -8.27 -19.81 8.51
C ASP A 429 -8.57 -18.72 7.47
N ALA A 430 -8.77 -17.48 7.92
CA ALA A 430 -8.96 -16.32 7.05
C ALA A 430 -7.70 -15.90 6.28
N ASN A 431 -6.51 -16.04 6.89
CA ASN A 431 -5.25 -15.51 6.33
C ASN A 431 -4.35 -16.58 5.71
N PHE A 432 -4.46 -17.83 6.16
CA PHE A 432 -3.64 -18.93 5.69
C PHE A 432 -3.71 -19.22 4.18
N PRO A 433 -4.84 -19.00 3.47
CA PRO A 433 -4.88 -19.16 2.01
C PRO A 433 -3.77 -18.38 1.28
N PHE A 434 -3.38 -17.20 1.75
CA PHE A 434 -2.27 -16.42 1.17
C PHE A 434 -0.91 -17.10 1.37
N ILE A 435 -0.66 -17.62 2.57
CA ILE A 435 0.57 -18.37 2.89
C ILE A 435 0.64 -19.65 2.05
N ARG A 436 -0.48 -20.38 1.96
CA ARG A 436 -0.59 -21.60 1.15
C ARG A 436 -0.34 -21.30 -0.33
N GLN A 437 -0.93 -20.24 -0.87
CA GLN A 437 -0.70 -19.84 -2.25
C GLN A 437 0.78 -19.53 -2.50
N ARG A 438 1.43 -18.74 -1.62
CA ARG A 438 2.86 -18.46 -1.73
C ARG A 438 3.72 -19.72 -1.67
N LEU A 439 3.41 -20.66 -0.77
CA LEU A 439 4.11 -21.95 -0.66
C LEU A 439 3.93 -22.82 -1.90
N LEU A 440 2.80 -22.73 -2.60
CA LEU A 440 2.49 -23.56 -3.77
C LEU A 440 2.76 -22.88 -5.11
N SER A 441 3.19 -21.60 -5.10
CA SER A 441 3.51 -20.86 -6.33
C SER A 441 4.60 -21.56 -7.13
N SER A 442 4.46 -21.62 -8.44
CA SER A 442 5.47 -22.15 -9.36
C SER A 442 6.56 -21.15 -9.75
N SER A 443 6.56 -19.97 -9.11
CA SER A 443 7.56 -18.93 -9.38
C SER A 443 8.98 -19.48 -9.22
N PRO A 444 9.88 -19.22 -10.18
CA PRO A 444 11.23 -19.75 -10.13
C PRO A 444 12.02 -19.15 -8.96
N VAL A 445 12.83 -19.98 -8.32
CA VAL A 445 13.78 -19.58 -7.29
C VAL A 445 15.18 -19.80 -7.84
N TYR A 446 16.10 -18.87 -7.58
CA TYR A 446 17.43 -18.85 -8.18
C TYR A 446 18.51 -19.04 -7.11
N PRO A 447 19.19 -20.21 -7.04
CA PRO A 447 20.15 -20.52 -5.98
C PRO A 447 21.26 -19.48 -5.79
N GLU A 448 21.75 -18.91 -6.88
CA GLU A 448 22.78 -17.87 -6.90
C GLU A 448 22.31 -16.58 -6.25
N LEU A 449 21.07 -16.16 -6.50
CA LEU A 449 20.48 -14.99 -5.85
C LEU A 449 20.20 -15.28 -4.37
N GLU A 450 19.65 -16.45 -4.06
CA GLU A 450 19.39 -16.89 -2.68
C GLU A 450 20.68 -16.91 -1.84
N ARG A 451 21.79 -17.39 -2.40
CA ARG A 451 23.12 -17.37 -1.75
C ARG A 451 23.56 -15.94 -1.42
N VAL A 452 23.42 -15.03 -2.38
CA VAL A 452 23.79 -13.61 -2.19
C VAL A 452 22.95 -12.97 -1.09
N LEU A 453 21.63 -13.19 -1.12
CA LEU A 453 20.70 -12.63 -0.14
C LEU A 453 20.91 -13.21 1.26
N MET A 454 21.08 -14.53 1.38
CA MET A 454 21.34 -15.17 2.67
C MET A 454 22.67 -14.70 3.28
N ARG A 455 23.74 -14.62 2.48
CA ARG A 455 25.03 -14.08 2.93
C ARG A 455 24.88 -12.65 3.45
N MET A 456 24.19 -11.79 2.71
CA MET A 456 23.95 -10.40 3.09
C MET A 456 23.23 -10.32 4.44
N GLN A 457 22.16 -11.08 4.62
CA GLN A 457 21.38 -11.05 5.87
C GLN A 457 22.13 -11.65 7.07
N LEU A 458 22.96 -12.67 6.83
CA LEU A 458 23.86 -13.20 7.85
C LEU A 458 24.88 -12.16 8.31
N VAL A 459 25.50 -11.44 7.37
CA VAL A 459 26.41 -10.31 7.70
C VAL A 459 25.66 -9.21 8.45
N TYR A 460 24.45 -8.87 8.02
CA TYR A 460 23.59 -7.89 8.69
C TYR A 460 23.30 -8.31 10.14
N MET A 461 22.93 -9.57 10.37
CA MET A 461 22.69 -10.14 11.70
C MET A 461 23.91 -10.02 12.62
N GLN A 462 25.10 -10.42 12.15
CA GLN A 462 26.33 -10.31 12.95
C GLN A 462 26.67 -8.87 13.29
N ARG A 463 26.49 -7.94 12.35
CA ARG A 463 26.77 -6.52 12.55
C ARG A 463 25.83 -5.91 13.58
N GLN A 464 24.53 -6.18 13.46
CA GLN A 464 23.51 -5.53 14.27
C GLN A 464 23.38 -6.09 15.69
N LEU A 465 23.53 -7.42 15.85
CA LEU A 465 23.45 -8.05 17.17
C LEU A 465 24.82 -8.17 17.86
N GLY A 466 25.90 -8.09 17.09
CA GLY A 466 27.26 -8.32 17.55
C GLY A 466 27.65 -9.81 17.56
N PRO A 467 28.95 -10.13 17.46
CA PRO A 467 29.45 -11.51 17.40
C PRO A 467 29.26 -12.29 18.71
N ASP A 468 29.04 -11.60 19.82
CA ASP A 468 28.89 -12.20 21.15
C ASP A 468 27.44 -12.53 21.52
N ASP A 469 26.47 -12.10 20.71
CA ASP A 469 25.07 -12.45 20.92
C ASP A 469 24.89 -13.99 20.90
N PRO A 470 24.14 -14.56 21.85
CA PRO A 470 23.98 -16.02 21.95
C PRO A 470 23.43 -16.67 20.68
N LEU A 471 22.49 -16.02 20.00
CA LEU A 471 21.92 -16.52 18.75
C LEU A 471 22.93 -16.38 17.61
N VAL A 472 23.70 -15.30 17.55
CA VAL A 472 24.78 -15.16 16.57
C VAL A 472 25.81 -16.28 16.73
N ARG A 473 26.27 -16.55 17.96
CA ARG A 473 27.18 -17.68 18.23
C ARG A 473 26.57 -19.02 17.84
N LYS A 474 25.28 -19.23 18.10
CA LYS A 474 24.52 -20.43 17.72
C LYS A 474 24.42 -20.62 16.20
N VAL A 475 24.16 -19.54 15.45
CA VAL A 475 24.04 -19.56 13.98
C VAL A 475 25.40 -19.79 13.32
N PHE A 476 26.41 -19.04 13.76
CA PHE A 476 27.71 -19.01 13.08
C PHE A 476 28.64 -20.13 13.52
N GLY A 477 28.70 -20.43 14.82
CA GLY A 477 29.74 -21.31 15.36
C GLY A 477 31.13 -20.85 14.91
N ASN A 478 31.84 -21.72 14.17
CA ASN A 478 33.15 -21.45 13.58
C ASN A 478 33.12 -21.12 12.07
N ARG A 479 31.93 -20.86 11.50
CA ARG A 479 31.74 -20.63 10.07
C ARG A 479 31.57 -19.14 9.76
N SER A 480 31.97 -18.74 8.56
CA SER A 480 31.67 -17.42 7.99
C SER A 480 30.27 -17.35 7.40
N ALA A 481 29.74 -16.13 7.20
CA ALA A 481 28.47 -15.90 6.52
C ALA A 481 28.44 -16.53 5.11
N GLN A 482 29.56 -16.50 4.39
CA GLN A 482 29.68 -17.13 3.07
C GLN A 482 29.52 -18.64 3.15
N GLN A 483 30.25 -19.31 4.05
CA GLN A 483 30.16 -20.77 4.22
C GLN A 483 28.75 -21.21 4.59
N ILE A 484 28.08 -20.48 5.48
CA ILE A 484 26.70 -20.77 5.88
C ILE A 484 25.76 -20.56 4.68
N ALA A 485 25.86 -19.44 3.96
CA ALA A 485 25.03 -19.18 2.79
C ALA A 485 25.20 -20.24 1.70
N ASP A 486 26.44 -20.70 1.47
CA ASP A 486 26.73 -21.79 0.53
C ASP A 486 26.09 -23.10 0.97
N ASP A 487 26.19 -23.45 2.26
CA ASP A 487 25.59 -24.66 2.81
C ASP A 487 24.06 -24.64 2.73
N LEU A 488 23.44 -23.47 2.96
CA LEU A 488 21.99 -23.30 2.91
C LEU A 488 21.41 -23.49 1.49
N VAL A 489 22.21 -23.26 0.44
CA VAL A 489 21.77 -23.44 -0.96
C VAL A 489 22.21 -24.77 -1.58
N LYS A 490 23.12 -25.53 -0.97
CA LYS A 490 23.62 -26.83 -1.49
C LYS A 490 22.54 -27.91 -1.58
N GLY A 491 21.44 -27.78 -0.83
CA GLY A 491 20.31 -28.73 -0.81
C GLY A 491 19.02 -28.08 -1.28
N PHE A 492 19.05 -27.41 -2.45
CA PHE A 492 17.97 -26.60 -3.03
C PHE A 492 16.66 -27.38 -3.33
N SER A 493 15.99 -27.90 -2.31
CA SER A 493 14.77 -28.70 -2.47
C SER A 493 13.51 -27.82 -2.37
N LEU A 494 13.57 -26.77 -1.55
CA LEU A 494 12.49 -25.79 -1.41
C LEU A 494 12.28 -24.90 -2.63
N GLY A 495 13.07 -25.04 -3.70
CA GLY A 495 12.76 -24.46 -5.00
C GLY A 495 11.59 -25.17 -5.71
N ASP A 496 11.33 -26.44 -5.39
CA ASP A 496 10.27 -27.25 -5.99
C ASP A 496 8.92 -27.07 -5.24
N PRO A 497 7.84 -26.59 -5.91
CA PRO A 497 6.51 -26.51 -5.32
C PRO A 497 5.97 -27.86 -4.80
N GLY A 498 6.33 -28.98 -5.43
CA GLY A 498 5.94 -30.32 -5.03
C GLY A 498 6.53 -30.73 -3.68
N VAL A 499 7.80 -30.39 -3.43
CA VAL A 499 8.46 -30.59 -2.13
C VAL A 499 7.77 -29.74 -1.07
N ARG A 500 7.55 -28.44 -1.34
CA ARG A 500 6.86 -27.53 -0.40
C ARG A 500 5.44 -28.03 -0.08
N LYS A 501 4.71 -28.53 -1.08
CA LYS A 501 3.39 -29.13 -0.89
C LYS A 501 3.44 -30.35 0.02
N SER A 502 4.35 -31.29 -0.24
CA SER A 502 4.50 -32.51 0.55
C SER A 502 4.85 -32.20 2.02
N LEU A 503 5.73 -31.23 2.26
CA LEU A 503 6.09 -30.79 3.61
C LEU A 503 4.90 -30.13 4.32
N LEU A 504 4.13 -29.31 3.60
CA LEU A 504 2.94 -28.65 4.16
C LEU A 504 1.86 -29.67 4.56
N GLU A 505 1.58 -30.63 3.69
CA GLU A 505 0.55 -31.67 3.92
C GLU A 505 1.01 -32.71 4.97
N GLY A 506 2.30 -33.02 5.02
CA GLY A 506 2.88 -33.93 6.00
C GLY A 506 3.06 -33.32 7.40
N GLY A 507 2.93 -32.01 7.55
CA GLY A 507 2.95 -31.31 8.83
C GLY A 507 4.21 -31.53 9.67
N GLN A 508 4.06 -31.55 10.99
CA GLN A 508 5.17 -31.65 11.94
C GLN A 508 6.07 -32.88 11.70
N ALA A 509 5.48 -34.04 11.41
CA ALA A 509 6.22 -35.26 11.17
C ALA A 509 7.14 -35.16 9.94
N ALA A 510 6.67 -34.56 8.85
CA ALA A 510 7.47 -34.35 7.66
C ALA A 510 8.60 -33.33 7.90
N LEU A 511 8.35 -32.28 8.69
CA LEU A 511 9.39 -31.30 9.03
C LEU A 511 10.44 -31.85 9.98
N ASP A 512 10.09 -32.74 10.90
CA ASP A 512 11.03 -33.39 11.82
C ASP A 512 11.91 -34.43 11.12
N ALA A 513 11.38 -35.08 10.07
CA ALA A 513 12.15 -35.96 9.20
C ALA A 513 13.01 -35.22 8.16
N SER A 514 12.72 -33.94 7.90
CA SER A 514 13.43 -33.18 6.87
C SER A 514 14.85 -32.82 7.29
N THR A 515 15.79 -33.06 6.38
CA THR A 515 17.19 -32.65 6.50
C THR A 515 17.53 -31.44 5.62
N ASP A 516 16.50 -30.78 5.05
CA ASP A 516 16.69 -29.58 4.25
C ASP A 516 17.42 -28.50 5.08
N PRO A 517 18.55 -27.95 4.57
CA PRO A 517 19.35 -26.97 5.31
C PRO A 517 18.56 -25.72 5.70
N MET A 518 17.63 -25.26 4.86
CA MET A 518 16.86 -24.05 5.09
C MET A 518 15.78 -24.28 6.14
N ILE A 519 15.14 -25.46 6.17
CA ILE A 519 14.21 -25.85 7.25
C ILE A 519 14.94 -25.95 8.58
N THR A 520 16.10 -26.59 8.59
CA THR A 520 16.95 -26.72 9.79
C THR A 520 17.35 -25.33 10.32
N PHE A 521 17.73 -24.43 9.42
CA PHE A 521 18.06 -23.05 9.77
C PHE A 521 16.86 -22.26 10.27
N ALA A 522 15.69 -22.38 9.64
CA ALA A 522 14.46 -21.75 10.13
C ALA A 522 14.12 -22.21 11.55
N LYS A 523 14.13 -23.53 11.81
CA LYS A 523 13.94 -24.10 13.16
C LYS A 523 14.95 -23.56 14.19
N LEU A 524 16.20 -23.32 13.76
CA LEU A 524 17.27 -22.83 14.63
C LEU A 524 16.98 -21.45 15.21
N VAL A 525 16.40 -20.55 14.40
CA VAL A 525 16.20 -19.13 14.73
C VAL A 525 14.79 -18.81 15.22
N ASP A 526 13.79 -19.66 14.92
CA ASP A 526 12.37 -19.28 15.09
C ASP A 526 11.95 -19.06 16.55
N ALA A 527 12.52 -19.81 17.50
CA ALA A 527 12.20 -19.62 18.91
C ALA A 527 12.58 -18.23 19.43
N ASP A 528 13.77 -17.74 19.07
CA ASP A 528 14.24 -16.39 19.38
C ASP A 528 13.42 -15.31 18.65
N ALA A 529 13.04 -15.58 17.40
CA ALA A 529 12.17 -14.70 16.63
C ALA A 529 10.78 -14.55 17.26
N LEU A 530 10.15 -15.66 17.67
CA LEU A 530 8.86 -15.64 18.37
C LEU A 530 8.95 -14.97 19.75
N ALA A 531 10.08 -15.10 20.45
CA ALA A 531 10.30 -14.37 21.70
C ALA A 531 10.36 -12.86 21.49
N ALA A 532 11.12 -12.39 20.48
CA ALA A 532 11.17 -10.98 20.12
C ALA A 532 9.80 -10.46 19.65
N ARG A 533 9.04 -11.28 18.90
CA ARG A 533 7.67 -10.96 18.49
C ARG A 533 6.76 -10.73 19.68
N ARG A 534 6.74 -11.65 20.64
CA ARG A 534 5.85 -11.59 21.82
C ARG A 534 6.09 -10.33 22.64
N ASP A 535 7.35 -9.94 22.83
CA ASP A 535 7.69 -8.72 23.55
C ASP A 535 7.12 -7.47 22.85
N VAL A 536 7.31 -7.35 21.54
CA VAL A 536 6.75 -6.23 20.75
C VAL A 536 5.23 -6.26 20.73
N GLU A 537 4.59 -7.42 20.53
CA GLU A 537 3.13 -7.52 20.52
C GLU A 537 2.52 -7.10 21.87
N ALA A 538 3.11 -7.51 23.00
CA ALA A 538 2.60 -7.23 24.33
C ALA A 538 2.90 -5.81 24.82
N ASN A 539 4.12 -5.32 24.62
CA ASN A 539 4.60 -4.08 25.21
C ASN A 539 4.54 -2.87 24.26
N VAL A 540 4.34 -3.12 22.96
CA VAL A 540 4.29 -2.06 21.93
C VAL A 540 2.95 -2.08 21.22
N SER A 541 2.67 -3.09 20.39
CA SER A 541 1.50 -3.09 19.52
C SER A 541 0.17 -3.04 20.28
N ALA A 542 0.02 -3.83 21.34
CA ALA A 542 -1.21 -3.82 22.16
C ALA A 542 -1.39 -2.49 22.93
N VAL A 543 -0.29 -1.88 23.38
CA VAL A 543 -0.32 -0.58 24.07
C VAL A 543 -0.71 0.52 23.10
N GLN A 544 -0.08 0.58 21.92
CA GLN A 544 -0.40 1.55 20.88
C GLN A 544 -1.84 1.42 20.41
N GLN A 545 -2.29 0.22 20.03
CA GLN A 545 -3.64 0.00 19.50
C GLN A 545 -4.73 0.46 20.49
N LYS A 546 -4.60 0.14 21.78
CA LYS A 546 -5.55 0.58 22.80
C LYS A 546 -5.59 2.10 22.93
N ASN A 547 -4.41 2.72 23.08
CA ASN A 547 -4.32 4.16 23.39
C ASN A 547 -4.62 5.03 22.17
N ALA A 548 -4.26 4.59 20.96
CA ALA A 548 -4.67 5.22 19.72
C ALA A 548 -6.20 5.18 19.56
N GLY A 549 -6.84 4.07 19.96
CA GLY A 549 -8.31 3.98 20.03
C GLY A 549 -8.93 5.00 20.99
N TYR A 550 -8.29 5.31 22.12
CA TYR A 550 -8.74 6.37 23.02
C TYR A 550 -8.58 7.77 22.42
N ILE A 551 -7.44 8.05 21.78
CA ILE A 551 -7.21 9.31 21.07
C ILE A 551 -8.27 9.50 19.98
N ALA A 552 -8.56 8.45 19.21
CA ALA A 552 -9.55 8.49 18.17
C ALA A 552 -10.98 8.70 18.69
N GLN A 553 -11.36 8.04 19.79
CA GLN A 553 -12.67 8.27 20.42
C GLN A 553 -12.81 9.72 20.92
N ALA A 554 -11.75 10.30 21.46
CA ALA A 554 -11.72 11.71 21.85
C ALA A 554 -11.85 12.63 20.62
N MET A 555 -11.10 12.35 19.55
CA MET A 555 -11.22 13.07 18.27
C MET A 555 -12.63 13.02 17.71
N PHE A 556 -13.27 11.86 17.74
CA PHE A 556 -14.65 11.70 17.26
C PHE A 556 -15.67 12.49 18.07
N LYS A 557 -15.49 12.61 19.38
CA LYS A 557 -16.36 13.46 20.22
C LYS A 557 -16.25 14.93 19.84
N VAL A 558 -15.08 15.38 19.37
CA VAL A 558 -14.82 16.79 19.00
C VAL A 558 -15.20 17.08 17.54
N HIS A 559 -14.78 16.22 16.61
CA HIS A 559 -14.84 16.49 15.18
C HIS A 559 -15.86 15.60 14.44
N GLY A 560 -16.41 14.58 15.08
CA GLY A 560 -17.23 13.58 14.43
C GLY A 560 -16.51 12.96 13.23
N THR A 561 -17.25 12.68 12.17
CA THR A 561 -16.72 12.08 10.95
C THR A 561 -16.28 13.12 9.89
N SER A 562 -16.05 14.37 10.32
CA SER A 562 -15.62 15.46 9.42
C SER A 562 -14.15 15.39 9.02
N VAL A 563 -13.40 14.47 9.63
CA VAL A 563 -12.02 14.04 9.32
C VAL A 563 -12.04 12.70 8.59
N TYR A 564 -10.99 12.40 7.82
CA TYR A 564 -10.84 11.12 7.13
C TYR A 564 -9.94 10.16 7.93
N PRO A 565 -10.13 8.83 7.85
CA PRO A 565 -9.27 7.88 8.54
C PRO A 565 -7.99 7.65 7.74
N ASP A 566 -6.92 7.26 8.44
CA ASP A 566 -5.73 6.70 7.80
C ASP A 566 -6.08 5.58 6.82
N ALA A 567 -5.31 5.43 5.75
CA ALA A 567 -5.44 4.36 4.79
C ALA A 567 -5.19 2.98 5.44
N THR A 568 -5.93 1.97 4.98
CA THR A 568 -5.89 0.61 5.57
C THR A 568 -6.03 -0.50 4.52
N PHE A 569 -5.69 -0.22 3.26
CA PHE A 569 -5.90 -1.10 2.11
C PHE A 569 -7.37 -1.53 1.93
N SER A 570 -8.27 -0.67 2.41
CA SER A 570 -9.71 -0.70 2.19
C SER A 570 -10.09 0.32 1.11
N PRO A 571 -11.17 0.09 0.34
CA PRO A 571 -11.61 1.03 -0.68
C PRO A 571 -11.90 2.44 -0.15
N ARG A 572 -11.31 3.45 -0.79
CA ARG A 572 -11.47 4.89 -0.51
C ARG A 572 -11.76 5.65 -1.80
N VAL A 573 -12.27 6.88 -1.64
CA VAL A 573 -12.43 7.86 -2.71
C VAL A 573 -11.69 9.13 -2.33
N SER A 574 -10.82 9.60 -3.23
CA SER A 574 -10.23 10.92 -3.18
C SER A 574 -10.78 11.78 -4.32
N TYR A 575 -10.85 13.09 -4.13
CA TYR A 575 -11.29 14.06 -5.13
C TYR A 575 -10.26 15.18 -5.27
N GLY A 576 -10.23 15.81 -6.43
CA GLY A 576 -9.29 16.88 -6.72
C GLY A 576 -9.52 17.48 -8.10
N THR A 577 -8.60 18.34 -8.53
CA THR A 577 -8.64 18.95 -9.84
C THR A 577 -7.39 18.62 -10.63
N VAL A 578 -7.52 18.52 -11.95
CA VAL A 578 -6.37 18.39 -12.85
C VAL A 578 -5.58 19.70 -12.81
N LYS A 579 -4.37 19.69 -12.28
CA LYS A 579 -3.65 20.92 -11.94
C LYS A 579 -2.14 20.72 -11.88
N GLY A 580 -1.40 21.61 -12.55
CA GLY A 580 0.06 21.70 -12.45
C GLY A 580 0.55 22.10 -11.06
N TYR A 581 1.85 22.27 -10.88
CA TYR A 581 2.44 22.68 -9.61
C TYR A 581 3.72 23.49 -9.82
N GLU A 582 4.19 24.16 -8.78
CA GLU A 582 5.47 24.87 -8.82
C GLU A 582 6.58 23.98 -8.29
N GLN A 583 7.68 23.88 -9.02
CA GLN A 583 8.87 23.15 -8.61
C GLN A 583 10.10 24.00 -8.91
N ASN A 584 10.93 24.25 -7.89
CA ASN A 584 12.17 25.03 -8.04
C ASN A 584 11.96 26.41 -8.71
N GLY A 585 10.82 27.05 -8.46
CA GLY A 585 10.46 28.34 -9.05
C GLY A 585 10.00 28.29 -10.51
N GLN A 586 9.71 27.10 -11.05
CA GLN A 586 9.15 26.89 -12.37
C GLN A 586 7.78 26.21 -12.30
N HIS A 587 6.88 26.67 -13.17
CA HIS A 587 5.58 26.06 -13.34
C HIS A 587 5.70 24.75 -14.13
N VAL A 588 5.29 23.65 -13.51
CA VAL A 588 5.15 22.34 -14.15
C VAL A 588 3.69 22.18 -14.61
N PRO A 589 3.43 22.11 -15.93
CA PRO A 589 2.06 22.02 -16.45
C PRO A 589 1.41 20.68 -16.12
N PRO A 590 0.08 20.56 -16.16
CA PRO A 590 -0.61 19.33 -15.74
C PRO A 590 -0.52 18.14 -16.71
N PHE A 591 0.10 18.30 -17.88
CA PHE A 591 0.11 17.26 -18.92
C PHE A 591 1.47 17.14 -19.59
N THR A 592 1.84 15.91 -19.92
CA THR A 592 2.82 15.59 -20.97
C THR A 592 2.10 15.19 -22.26
N THR A 593 2.86 14.96 -23.34
CA THR A 593 2.31 14.52 -24.62
C THR A 593 2.99 13.26 -25.12
N MET A 594 2.30 12.48 -25.95
CA MET A 594 2.85 11.25 -26.51
C MET A 594 4.08 11.53 -27.37
N GLY A 595 4.14 12.69 -28.04
CA GLY A 595 5.33 13.13 -28.79
C GLY A 595 6.59 13.22 -27.94
N GLY A 596 6.46 13.64 -26.67
CA GLY A 596 7.60 13.79 -25.77
C GLY A 596 8.29 12.47 -25.40
N THR A 597 7.62 11.32 -25.56
CA THR A 597 8.27 9.99 -25.41
C THR A 597 9.40 9.82 -26.42
N PHE A 598 9.15 10.23 -27.67
CA PHE A 598 10.13 10.14 -28.76
C PHE A 598 11.26 11.14 -28.60
N ASP A 599 10.98 12.33 -28.03
CA ASP A 599 12.00 13.34 -27.75
C ASP A 599 12.97 12.87 -26.65
N ARG A 600 12.47 12.09 -25.67
CA ARG A 600 13.27 11.55 -24.55
C ARG A 600 13.97 10.22 -24.87
N ALA A 601 13.59 9.54 -25.94
CA ALA A 601 14.12 8.22 -26.26
C ALA A 601 15.62 8.28 -26.60
N THR A 602 16.41 7.39 -25.98
CA THR A 602 17.86 7.26 -26.19
C THR A 602 18.25 5.97 -26.92
N GLY A 603 17.33 5.01 -26.98
CA GLY A 603 17.59 3.67 -27.51
C GLY A 603 18.25 2.70 -26.52
N ALA A 604 18.46 3.13 -25.26
CA ALA A 604 18.99 2.30 -24.19
C ALA A 604 18.11 2.39 -22.94
N PHE A 605 17.97 1.29 -22.20
CA PHE A 605 17.29 1.28 -20.91
C PHE A 605 17.92 2.33 -19.97
N PRO A 606 17.12 3.16 -19.26
CA PRO A 606 15.66 3.04 -19.12
C PRO A 606 14.85 3.90 -20.10
N PHE A 607 15.47 4.59 -21.06
CA PHE A 607 14.80 5.44 -22.06
C PHE A 607 14.80 4.80 -23.45
N ALA A 608 14.64 3.48 -23.53
CA ALA A 608 14.44 2.77 -24.79
C ALA A 608 12.95 2.72 -25.10
N LEU A 609 12.58 2.97 -26.36
CA LEU A 609 11.22 2.69 -26.83
C LEU A 609 11.19 1.31 -27.47
N PRO A 610 10.13 0.52 -27.28
CA PRO A 610 9.96 -0.74 -27.98
C PRO A 610 9.76 -0.51 -29.48
N GLU A 611 10.10 -1.53 -30.27
CA GLU A 611 10.01 -1.48 -31.73
C GLU A 611 8.59 -1.16 -32.23
N SER A 612 7.55 -1.58 -31.50
CA SER A 612 6.15 -1.25 -31.79
C SER A 612 5.90 0.26 -31.80
N TRP A 613 6.42 0.99 -30.82
CA TRP A 613 6.32 2.44 -30.72
C TRP A 613 7.14 3.15 -31.80
N LEU A 614 8.36 2.67 -32.07
CA LEU A 614 9.20 3.23 -33.14
C LEU A 614 8.52 3.14 -34.51
N LYS A 615 7.86 2.01 -34.81
CA LYS A 615 7.08 1.82 -36.05
C LYS A 615 5.82 2.68 -36.11
N ALA A 616 5.17 2.90 -34.98
CA ALA A 616 3.92 3.65 -34.90
C ALA A 616 4.11 5.17 -34.83
N LYS A 617 5.36 5.67 -34.75
CA LYS A 617 5.69 7.09 -34.56
C LYS A 617 4.90 8.05 -35.45
N ASP A 618 4.83 7.77 -36.76
CA ASP A 618 4.16 8.66 -37.73
C ASP A 618 2.62 8.54 -37.68
N ALA A 619 2.08 7.48 -37.06
CA ALA A 619 0.64 7.29 -36.88
C ALA A 619 0.12 7.97 -35.60
N ILE A 620 0.96 8.07 -34.57
CA ILE A 620 0.64 8.71 -33.29
C ILE A 620 0.51 10.22 -33.50
N ASN A 621 -0.54 10.81 -32.93
CA ASN A 621 -0.69 12.24 -32.78
C ASN A 621 0.30 12.73 -31.71
N PRO A 622 1.36 13.48 -32.07
CA PRO A 622 2.37 13.90 -31.10
C PRO A 622 1.81 14.87 -30.04
N ALA A 623 0.67 15.52 -30.31
CA ALA A 623 0.01 16.45 -29.39
C ALA A 623 -1.01 15.77 -28.46
N GLN A 624 -1.25 14.46 -28.61
CA GLN A 624 -2.11 13.71 -27.69
C GLN A 624 -1.54 13.80 -26.27
N LYS A 625 -2.37 14.21 -25.31
CA LYS A 625 -2.02 14.18 -23.88
C LYS A 625 -1.61 12.76 -23.50
N PHE A 626 -0.51 12.61 -22.78
CA PHE A 626 -0.02 11.29 -22.38
C PHE A 626 -0.24 11.04 -20.90
N ASP A 627 0.63 11.57 -20.06
CA ASP A 627 0.46 11.52 -18.62
C ASP A 627 -0.01 12.86 -18.10
N ALA A 628 -0.67 12.82 -16.96
CA ALA A 628 -1.29 13.99 -16.35
C ALA A 628 -1.14 13.96 -14.83
N VAL A 629 -1.33 15.13 -14.21
CA VAL A 629 -1.35 15.28 -12.77
C VAL A 629 -2.63 15.92 -12.25
N SER A 630 -3.06 15.47 -11.07
CA SER A 630 -4.17 16.06 -10.33
C SER A 630 -3.86 16.18 -8.84
N THR A 631 -4.66 16.97 -8.13
CA THR A 631 -4.54 17.17 -6.68
C THR A 631 -5.13 16.04 -5.85
N ASN A 632 -5.63 14.95 -6.47
CA ASN A 632 -6.13 13.79 -5.73
C ASN A 632 -5.07 13.28 -4.75
N ASP A 633 -5.52 13.00 -3.55
CA ASP A 633 -4.72 12.48 -2.45
C ASP A 633 -4.59 10.96 -2.56
N ILE A 634 -3.42 10.50 -2.99
CA ILE A 634 -3.09 9.09 -3.16
C ILE A 634 -1.79 8.73 -2.42
N ILE A 635 -1.66 7.44 -2.15
CA ILE A 635 -0.43 6.77 -1.71
C ILE A 635 -0.32 5.40 -2.40
N GLY A 636 0.77 4.67 -2.12
CA GLY A 636 0.94 3.29 -2.57
C GLY A 636 -0.31 2.44 -2.29
N GLY A 637 -0.69 1.59 -3.25
CA GLY A 637 -1.97 0.86 -3.26
C GLY A 637 -3.05 1.48 -4.16
N ASN A 638 -2.96 2.78 -4.46
CA ASN A 638 -3.79 3.42 -5.49
C ASN A 638 -3.34 3.15 -6.92
N SER A 639 -2.20 2.50 -7.12
CA SER A 639 -1.79 2.03 -8.44
C SER A 639 -2.90 1.20 -9.08
N GLY A 640 -3.37 1.63 -10.24
CA GLY A 640 -4.44 1.01 -11.01
C GLY A 640 -5.82 1.57 -10.70
N SER A 641 -5.94 2.53 -9.79
CA SER A 641 -7.19 3.22 -9.51
C SER A 641 -7.63 4.02 -10.75
N PRO A 642 -8.91 3.95 -11.15
CA PRO A 642 -9.41 4.82 -12.20
C PRO A 642 -9.40 6.28 -11.74
N VAL A 643 -9.10 7.19 -12.67
CA VAL A 643 -9.43 8.61 -12.56
C VAL A 643 -10.73 8.82 -13.33
N ILE A 644 -11.77 9.31 -12.64
CA ILE A 644 -13.10 9.49 -13.22
C ILE A 644 -13.58 10.94 -13.13
N ASN A 645 -14.39 11.36 -14.10
CA ASN A 645 -15.08 12.65 -14.07
C ASN A 645 -16.37 12.59 -13.21
N LYS A 646 -17.09 13.72 -13.11
CA LYS A 646 -18.37 13.83 -12.38
C LYS A 646 -19.47 12.87 -12.89
N ASP A 647 -19.38 12.42 -14.14
CA ASP A 647 -20.35 11.52 -14.77
C ASP A 647 -19.97 10.03 -14.58
N ALA A 648 -18.91 9.78 -13.80
CA ALA A 648 -18.31 8.48 -13.56
C ALA A 648 -17.83 7.79 -14.85
N GLU A 649 -17.20 8.57 -15.73
CA GLU A 649 -16.48 8.09 -16.91
C GLU A 649 -14.97 8.13 -16.65
N VAL A 650 -14.23 7.12 -17.12
CA VAL A 650 -12.76 7.06 -16.99
C VAL A 650 -12.12 8.12 -17.86
N VAL A 651 -11.38 9.04 -17.23
CA VAL A 651 -10.51 10.02 -17.90
C VAL A 651 -9.03 9.62 -17.81
N GLY A 652 -8.68 8.67 -16.95
CA GLY A 652 -7.32 8.16 -16.84
C GLY A 652 -7.15 7.05 -15.81
N LEU A 653 -5.91 6.68 -15.55
CA LEU A 653 -5.52 5.58 -14.65
C LEU A 653 -4.32 6.00 -13.80
N ILE A 654 -4.47 6.03 -12.48
CA ILE A 654 -3.38 6.29 -11.54
C ILE A 654 -2.31 5.21 -11.70
N PHE A 655 -1.04 5.63 -11.77
CA PHE A 655 0.09 4.71 -11.71
C PHE A 655 1.18 5.16 -10.74
N ASP A 656 1.26 6.45 -10.44
CA ASP A 656 2.34 7.01 -9.63
C ASP A 656 1.90 8.31 -8.90
N GLY A 657 2.78 8.90 -8.11
CA GLY A 657 2.70 10.27 -7.62
C GLY A 657 4.00 11.03 -7.93
N ASN A 658 3.99 12.37 -7.89
CA ASN A 658 5.24 13.12 -8.05
C ASN A 658 6.13 13.06 -6.79
N ILE A 659 7.38 13.52 -6.88
CA ILE A 659 8.39 13.22 -5.85
C ILE A 659 8.02 13.80 -4.49
N GLN A 660 7.34 14.96 -4.48
CA GLN A 660 6.83 15.62 -3.28
C GLN A 660 5.69 14.83 -2.62
N SER A 661 4.93 14.03 -3.37
CA SER A 661 3.85 13.20 -2.84
C SER A 661 4.33 12.00 -2.01
N LEU A 662 5.62 11.65 -2.05
CA LEU A 662 6.19 10.53 -1.30
C LEU A 662 6.13 10.71 0.23
N GLY A 663 5.87 11.93 0.70
CA GLY A 663 5.53 12.24 2.09
C GLY A 663 4.09 11.94 2.50
N GLY A 664 3.25 11.53 1.55
CA GLY A 664 1.79 11.40 1.67
C GLY A 664 1.33 10.52 2.82
N ASP A 665 2.17 9.58 3.24
CA ASP A 665 1.94 8.69 4.38
C ASP A 665 1.80 9.49 5.70
N TYR A 666 2.53 10.61 5.85
CA TYR A 666 2.56 11.41 7.08
C TYR A 666 1.79 12.72 6.99
N GLY A 667 1.64 13.27 5.78
CA GLY A 667 0.91 14.51 5.53
C GLY A 667 0.72 14.80 4.06
N TYR A 668 -0.26 15.64 3.76
CA TYR A 668 -0.58 16.07 2.39
C TYR A 668 -0.33 17.58 2.24
N ASP A 669 0.47 17.95 1.23
CA ASP A 669 0.66 19.34 0.83
C ASP A 669 0.07 19.57 -0.56
N GLY A 670 -1.15 20.13 -0.61
CA GLY A 670 -1.84 20.38 -1.88
C GLY A 670 -1.15 21.38 -2.81
N SER A 671 -0.15 22.13 -2.33
CA SER A 671 0.62 23.03 -3.19
C SER A 671 1.50 22.26 -4.19
N VAL A 672 2.06 21.12 -3.77
CA VAL A 672 3.04 20.34 -4.55
C VAL A 672 2.66 18.88 -4.76
N ASN A 673 1.87 18.24 -3.90
CA ASN A 673 1.51 16.83 -4.04
C ASN A 673 0.60 16.62 -5.24
N ARG A 674 0.97 15.70 -6.12
CA ARG A 674 0.19 15.35 -7.30
C ARG A 674 0.11 13.84 -7.47
N ALA A 675 -1.11 13.37 -7.74
CA ALA A 675 -1.36 12.05 -8.31
C ALA A 675 -0.98 12.08 -9.80
N VAL A 676 -0.25 11.07 -10.28
CA VAL A 676 0.18 10.93 -11.68
C VAL A 676 -0.59 9.79 -12.32
N TRP A 677 -1.11 10.03 -13.53
CA TRP A 677 -1.96 9.09 -14.24
C TRP A 677 -1.81 9.18 -15.76
N VAL A 678 -2.02 8.04 -16.42
CA VAL A 678 -2.05 7.97 -17.89
C VAL A 678 -3.44 8.36 -18.40
N SER A 679 -3.48 9.19 -19.45
CA SER A 679 -4.73 9.75 -19.97
C SER A 679 -5.53 8.77 -20.79
N VAL A 680 -6.86 8.89 -20.75
CA VAL A 680 -7.77 8.04 -21.54
C VAL A 680 -7.50 8.18 -23.04
N GLY A 681 -7.17 9.37 -23.52
CA GLY A 681 -6.81 9.61 -24.92
C GLY A 681 -5.55 8.84 -25.33
N ALA A 682 -4.50 8.84 -24.51
CA ALA A 682 -3.31 8.04 -24.78
C ALA A 682 -3.57 6.53 -24.78
N LEU A 683 -4.40 6.05 -23.85
CA LEU A 683 -4.83 4.65 -23.82
C LEU A 683 -5.55 4.26 -25.12
N LYS A 684 -6.51 5.07 -25.56
CA LYS A 684 -7.23 4.85 -26.82
C LYS A 684 -6.28 4.87 -28.02
N GLU A 685 -5.39 5.86 -28.07
CA GLU A 685 -4.44 6.04 -29.16
C GLU A 685 -3.43 4.88 -29.26
N ALA A 686 -2.85 4.46 -28.14
CA ALA A 686 -1.93 3.33 -28.09
C ALA A 686 -2.62 2.03 -28.53
N LEU A 687 -3.80 1.73 -27.99
CA LEU A 687 -4.56 0.52 -28.34
C LEU A 687 -4.92 0.48 -29.83
N ALA A 688 -5.33 1.60 -30.41
CA ALA A 688 -5.75 1.66 -31.81
C ALA A 688 -4.56 1.68 -32.79
N LYS A 689 -3.53 2.49 -32.51
CA LYS A 689 -2.49 2.85 -33.48
C LYS A 689 -1.15 2.14 -33.27
N VAL A 690 -0.81 1.78 -32.05
CA VAL A 690 0.46 1.09 -31.73
C VAL A 690 0.24 -0.42 -31.72
N TYR A 691 -0.75 -0.87 -30.96
CA TYR A 691 -0.98 -2.29 -30.71
C TYR A 691 -2.03 -2.93 -31.61
N HIS A 692 -2.80 -2.10 -32.33
CA HIS A 692 -3.91 -2.56 -33.18
C HIS A 692 -4.86 -3.53 -32.45
N ALA A 693 -5.11 -3.27 -31.17
CA ALA A 693 -5.92 -4.07 -30.27
C ALA A 693 -7.43 -3.83 -30.54
N ASN A 694 -7.87 -4.15 -31.76
CA ASN A 694 -9.18 -3.79 -32.30
C ASN A 694 -10.35 -4.26 -31.43
N ARG A 695 -10.27 -5.49 -30.90
CA ARG A 695 -11.32 -6.02 -30.02
C ARG A 695 -11.43 -5.21 -28.73
N LEU A 696 -10.30 -4.88 -28.13
CA LEU A 696 -10.23 -4.15 -26.87
C LEU A 696 -10.66 -2.68 -27.07
N SER A 697 -10.18 -2.05 -28.15
CA SER A 697 -10.57 -0.69 -28.54
C SER A 697 -12.09 -0.59 -28.75
N LYS A 698 -12.69 -1.58 -29.42
CA LYS A 698 -14.15 -1.63 -29.61
C LYS A 698 -14.92 -1.83 -28.30
N GLU A 699 -14.44 -2.72 -27.44
CA GLU A 699 -15.06 -2.99 -26.13
C GLU A 699 -15.04 -1.74 -25.23
N LEU A 700 -14.00 -0.91 -25.32
CA LEU A 700 -13.82 0.33 -24.56
C LEU A 700 -14.46 1.57 -25.22
N GLY A 701 -15.04 1.45 -26.42
CA GLY A 701 -15.59 2.60 -27.15
C GLY A 701 -14.53 3.58 -27.66
N ALA A 702 -13.33 3.08 -27.97
CA ALA A 702 -12.17 3.81 -28.48
C ALA A 702 -12.12 3.82 -30.02
N HIS A 703 -13.10 4.46 -30.67
CA HIS A 703 -13.18 4.57 -32.14
C HIS A 703 -13.13 6.01 -32.63
#